data_AF-A0A946GL21-F1
#
_entry.id   AF-A0A946GL21-F1
#
_cell.length_a   1.000
_cell.length_b   1.000
_cell.length_c   1.000
_cell.angle_alpha   90.00
_cell.angle_beta   90.00
_cell.angle_gamma   90.00
#
_symmetry.space_group_name_H-M   'P 1'
#
loop_
_entity.id
_entity.type
_entity.pdbx_description
1 polymer ?
#
loop_
_entity_poly.entity_id
_entity_poly.type
_entity_poly.pdbx_seq_one_letter_code
_entity_poly.pdbx_strand_id
1 'polypeptide(L)'
;MPRSFVLFFLLVFLAGCAAQEPSTVNEPGTYAAWSADTEYVGIQVCADCHEQQYQSYSRSQMGRSFKLAEKALSDASWDVVRPIHSALDDLYYQPFADGEDLFVHEYRLAGADTVHSRIEQIDYIVGSGQHTNSHIYEENGFLYQIPVTWYAQDEKWDLAPKFQKVGNNYRFGRVITDECMACHNAQPTFVEGSENRFEMVPEGINCEKCHGPGSVHVEAMKAGKAVNTVSEIDYTIVNPGKLTPELELDVCKRCHMQGASVFADGQNPLDWRPGLPLSSHENVFWPRQPDSTTHFIMASHPDRLAMSSCFKESWNEERGFDPITCTTCHDPHSPIEETSGETYSATCQNCHTGTLALGASSLTCTEPDVVSGAIDTPCASCHLPLSGSTDIPHIQITDHYIRVPDKLQPEEVEDQERFIRLAAMIDTAPDAHNLADGFLTYFEQFTDRPGMLDSAEVYLRRVKSENTPSLTSSWIRLWHLQEDHTAIRRTVQSSPNKIEEDAWTYYRIGEAFEAINDFPSSIRWLRKALELGPDHLRFRDKLGVSLTRAGQINEAISLYDRMLQENALYENAWNNRGFARLMIEDLEGAEADFKAALALSPDMELAMANLASFYLNTNRNEEAIPLVRRLIRMYPQNAGYAQVWNMLTAID
;
A
#
# COMPACT_ATOMS: atom_id res chain seq x y z
N MET A 1 82.82 4.35 25.64
CA MET A 1 82.92 3.55 24.39
C MET A 1 82.91 2.08 24.82
N PRO A 2 81.82 1.33 24.64
CA PRO A 2 81.39 0.82 23.33
C PRO A 2 79.84 0.84 23.12
N ARG A 3 79.45 0.19 22.02
CA ARG A 3 78.17 0.08 21.29
C ARG A 3 77.00 -0.55 22.08
N SER A 4 75.77 -0.14 21.73
CA SER A 4 74.55 -0.97 21.55
C SER A 4 73.47 -0.10 20.84
N PHE A 5 73.22 -0.32 19.55
CA PHE A 5 72.06 -1.02 18.98
C PHE A 5 70.70 -0.36 19.25
N VAL A 6 70.16 0.35 18.25
CA VAL A 6 68.72 0.56 18.05
C VAL A 6 68.42 0.23 16.58
N LEU A 7 67.56 -0.76 16.37
CA LEU A 7 67.03 -1.18 15.08
C LEU A 7 66.18 -0.06 14.48
N PHE A 8 66.41 0.27 13.22
CA PHE A 8 65.50 1.06 12.39
C PHE A 8 64.68 0.07 11.54
N PHE A 9 63.39 -0.07 11.83
CA PHE A 9 62.44 -0.74 10.95
C PHE A 9 61.98 0.28 9.89
N LEU A 10 62.42 0.11 8.64
CA LEU A 10 61.84 0.77 7.48
C LEU A 10 60.51 0.07 7.17
N LEU A 11 59.39 0.73 7.50
CA LEU A 11 58.06 0.35 7.00
C LEU A 11 57.92 0.90 5.58
N VAL A 12 58.06 0.02 4.59
CA VAL A 12 57.69 0.28 3.20
C VAL A 12 56.16 0.23 3.12
N PHE A 13 55.53 1.40 3.00
CA PHE A 13 54.12 1.50 2.58
C PHE A 13 54.05 1.20 1.08
N LEU A 14 53.67 -0.02 0.72
CA LEU A 14 53.14 -0.31 -0.62
C LEU A 14 51.69 0.17 -0.66
N ALA A 15 51.50 1.41 -1.11
CA ALA A 15 50.20 1.88 -1.58
C ALA A 15 49.87 1.16 -2.89
N GLY A 16 49.25 0.00 -2.78
CA GLY A 16 48.57 -0.65 -3.89
C GLY A 16 47.21 0.01 -4.08
N CYS A 17 47.14 1.08 -4.88
CA CYS A 17 45.89 1.49 -5.51
C CYS A 17 45.54 0.43 -6.56
N ALA A 18 44.80 -0.61 -6.17
CA ALA A 18 43.98 -1.34 -7.10
C ALA A 18 42.72 -0.50 -7.31
N ALA A 19 42.69 0.29 -8.38
CA ALA A 19 41.43 0.75 -8.94
C ALA A 19 40.67 -0.51 -9.34
N GLN A 20 39.59 -0.81 -8.62
CA GLN A 20 38.68 -1.88 -8.98
C GLN A 20 37.95 -1.39 -10.23
N GLU A 21 38.24 -1.99 -11.38
CA GLU A 21 37.49 -1.70 -12.60
C GLU A 21 36.00 -2.00 -12.35
N PRO A 22 35.07 -1.15 -12.80
CA PRO A 22 33.65 -1.45 -12.71
C PRO A 22 33.39 -2.79 -13.41
N SER A 23 32.60 -3.64 -12.75
CA SER A 23 32.25 -4.96 -13.23
C SER A 23 31.77 -4.88 -14.68
N THR A 24 32.58 -5.42 -15.60
CA THR A 24 32.19 -5.53 -17.01
C THR A 24 31.07 -6.56 -17.11
N VAL A 25 29.85 -6.09 -17.37
CA VAL A 25 28.71 -6.92 -17.80
C VAL A 25 29.08 -7.61 -19.11
N ASN A 26 29.17 -8.93 -19.11
CA ASN A 26 29.59 -9.71 -20.29
C ASN A 26 28.94 -11.12 -20.36
N GLU A 27 27.71 -11.26 -19.89
CA GLU A 27 26.86 -12.41 -20.25
C GLU A 27 25.70 -11.89 -21.13
N PRO A 28 25.61 -12.29 -22.42
CA PRO A 28 24.49 -11.92 -23.28
C PRO A 28 23.15 -12.26 -22.61
N GLY A 29 22.24 -11.30 -22.51
CA GLY A 29 20.94 -11.48 -21.87
C GLY A 29 20.83 -11.00 -20.42
N THR A 30 21.89 -10.47 -19.82
CA THR A 30 21.86 -9.87 -18.48
C THR A 30 21.94 -8.36 -18.55
N TYR A 31 20.94 -7.65 -18.03
CA TYR A 31 20.98 -6.19 -17.96
C TYR A 31 21.88 -5.74 -16.80
N ALA A 32 22.72 -4.73 -17.05
CA ALA A 32 23.57 -4.12 -16.04
C ALA A 32 22.75 -3.48 -14.90
N ALA A 33 21.57 -2.97 -15.24
CA ALA A 33 20.58 -2.40 -14.32
C ALA A 33 20.06 -3.40 -13.27
N TRP A 34 20.39 -4.69 -13.35
CA TRP A 34 20.04 -5.68 -12.33
C TRP A 34 21.08 -5.81 -11.21
N SER A 35 22.26 -5.21 -11.37
CA SER A 35 23.29 -5.25 -10.31
C SER A 35 22.86 -4.44 -9.09
N ALA A 36 23.09 -4.98 -7.89
CA ALA A 36 22.77 -4.32 -6.62
C ALA A 36 23.41 -2.94 -6.49
N ASP A 37 24.59 -2.73 -7.09
CA ASP A 37 25.36 -1.48 -7.02
C ASP A 37 24.85 -0.36 -7.95
N THR A 38 23.73 -0.57 -8.65
CA THR A 38 23.16 0.45 -9.54
C THR A 38 22.19 1.37 -8.82
N GLU A 39 22.35 2.67 -9.09
CA GLU A 39 21.58 3.75 -8.47
C GLU A 39 20.52 4.31 -9.42
N TYR A 40 19.40 4.74 -8.83
CA TYR A 40 18.36 5.52 -9.50
C TYR A 40 18.82 6.97 -9.64
N VAL A 41 18.79 7.51 -10.85
CA VAL A 41 19.32 8.86 -11.16
C VAL A 41 18.24 9.93 -11.17
N GLY A 42 16.97 9.54 -11.17
CA GLY A 42 15.83 10.44 -11.23
C GLY A 42 15.49 10.90 -12.65
N ILE A 43 14.22 11.26 -12.83
CA ILE A 43 13.64 11.55 -14.15
C ILE A 43 14.29 12.73 -14.86
N GLN A 44 14.79 13.71 -14.11
CA GLN A 44 15.40 14.90 -14.68
C GLN A 44 16.69 14.58 -15.45
N VAL A 45 17.46 13.57 -15.00
CA VAL A 45 18.66 13.11 -15.70
C VAL A 45 18.30 12.45 -17.03
N CYS A 46 17.15 11.76 -17.09
CA CYS A 46 16.62 11.21 -18.33
C CYS A 46 16.19 12.34 -19.29
N ALA A 47 15.53 13.38 -18.78
CA ALA A 47 15.04 14.52 -19.56
C ALA A 47 16.16 15.26 -20.32
N ASP A 48 17.36 15.37 -19.73
CA ASP A 48 18.51 16.02 -20.37
C ASP A 48 18.86 15.46 -21.76
N CYS A 49 18.55 14.18 -22.02
CA CYS A 49 18.74 13.52 -23.31
C CYS A 49 17.43 13.16 -24.02
N HIS A 50 16.34 12.97 -23.27
CA HIS A 50 15.04 12.46 -23.74
C HIS A 50 13.89 13.44 -23.48
N GLU A 51 14.14 14.73 -23.71
CA GLU A 51 13.21 15.81 -23.40
C GLU A 51 11.80 15.62 -24.00
N GLN A 52 11.70 15.16 -25.24
CA GLN A 52 10.40 14.95 -25.88
C GLN A 52 9.57 13.86 -25.17
N GLN A 53 10.20 12.75 -24.82
CA GLN A 53 9.56 11.65 -24.10
C GLN A 53 9.18 12.12 -22.69
N TYR A 54 10.06 12.86 -22.01
CA TYR A 54 9.80 13.41 -20.70
C TYR A 54 8.58 14.33 -20.68
N GLN A 55 8.49 15.29 -21.60
CA GLN A 55 7.37 16.25 -21.69
C GLN A 55 6.03 15.57 -22.02
N SER A 56 6.06 14.47 -22.75
CA SER A 56 4.86 13.67 -23.00
C SER A 56 4.47 12.87 -21.75
N TYR A 57 5.43 12.15 -21.17
CA TYR A 57 5.20 11.22 -20.08
C TYR A 57 4.81 11.92 -18.77
N SER A 58 5.38 13.08 -18.46
CA SER A 58 5.03 13.86 -17.26
C SER A 58 3.55 14.29 -17.23
N ARG A 59 2.91 14.37 -18.41
CA ARG A 59 1.47 14.67 -18.55
C ARG A 59 0.60 13.41 -18.52
N SER A 60 1.19 12.23 -18.65
CA SER A 60 0.46 10.95 -18.62
C SER A 60 -0.13 10.66 -17.23
N GLN A 61 -1.02 9.68 -17.16
CA GLN A 61 -1.66 9.26 -15.91
C GLN A 61 -0.63 8.69 -14.92
N MET A 62 0.39 8.00 -15.44
CA MET A 62 1.49 7.47 -14.63
C MET A 62 2.37 8.61 -14.10
N GLY A 63 2.74 9.57 -14.96
CA GLY A 63 3.53 10.73 -14.53
C GLY A 63 2.83 11.62 -13.50
N ARG A 64 1.49 11.63 -13.50
CA ARG A 64 0.65 12.39 -12.55
C ARG A 64 0.09 11.54 -11.39
N SER A 65 0.53 10.30 -11.22
CA SER A 65 -0.06 9.36 -10.25
C SER A 65 0.12 9.78 -8.79
N PHE A 66 1.07 10.67 -8.51
CA PHE A 66 1.39 11.22 -7.20
C PHE A 66 2.00 12.59 -7.38
N LYS A 67 1.54 13.59 -6.63
CA LYS A 67 1.96 14.99 -6.79
C LYS A 67 1.90 15.75 -5.48
N LEU A 68 2.65 16.84 -5.37
CA LEU A 68 2.49 17.78 -4.26
C LEU A 68 1.05 18.33 -4.23
N ALA A 69 0.54 18.56 -3.03
CA ALA A 69 -0.82 19.04 -2.81
C ALA A 69 -0.92 20.55 -3.00
N GLU A 70 -0.91 20.98 -4.25
CA GLU A 70 -1.17 22.36 -4.64
C GLU A 70 -2.54 22.47 -5.31
N LYS A 71 -3.24 23.58 -5.07
CA LYS A 71 -4.53 23.87 -5.71
C LYS A 71 -4.43 23.84 -7.24
N ALA A 72 -3.36 24.42 -7.80
CA ALA A 72 -3.10 24.39 -9.25
C ALA A 72 -2.89 22.98 -9.82
N LEU A 73 -2.45 22.02 -8.99
CA LEU A 73 -2.22 20.64 -9.39
C LEU A 73 -3.41 19.73 -9.10
N SER A 74 -4.38 20.18 -8.29
CA SER A 74 -5.58 19.41 -7.94
C SER A 74 -6.61 19.39 -9.06
N ASP A 75 -7.16 18.21 -9.36
CA ASP A 75 -8.27 18.05 -10.31
C ASP A 75 -9.64 18.35 -9.68
N ALA A 76 -9.66 18.71 -8.39
CA ALA A 76 -10.89 18.95 -7.64
C ALA A 76 -11.49 20.32 -7.93
N SER A 77 -12.83 20.38 -7.90
CA SER A 77 -13.53 21.68 -7.87
C SER A 77 -13.51 22.27 -6.46
N TRP A 78 -13.08 23.54 -6.38
CA TRP A 78 -12.93 24.28 -5.13
C TRP A 78 -13.94 25.43 -4.97
N ASP A 79 -14.85 25.63 -5.94
CA ASP A 79 -15.79 26.75 -5.94
C ASP A 79 -16.91 26.58 -4.89
N VAL A 80 -17.41 25.36 -4.72
CA VAL A 80 -18.43 25.01 -3.72
C VAL A 80 -18.08 23.67 -3.10
N VAL A 81 -17.30 23.69 -2.02
CA VAL A 81 -17.04 22.49 -1.22
C VAL A 81 -18.09 22.37 -0.13
N ARG A 82 -18.90 21.31 -0.21
CA ARG A 82 -19.90 20.98 0.83
C ARG A 82 -19.25 20.11 1.90
N PRO A 83 -19.57 20.31 3.19
CA PRO A 83 -19.14 19.39 4.24
C PRO A 83 -19.65 17.97 3.98
N ILE A 84 -18.75 17.00 4.11
CA ILE A 84 -19.06 15.57 4.07
C ILE A 84 -19.39 15.15 5.49
N HIS A 85 -20.58 14.58 5.73
CA HIS A 85 -20.96 14.05 7.03
C HIS A 85 -20.72 12.54 7.08
N SER A 86 -19.90 12.11 8.04
CA SER A 86 -19.74 10.71 8.39
C SER A 86 -20.76 10.35 9.47
N ALA A 87 -21.78 9.57 9.10
CA ALA A 87 -22.81 9.13 10.03
C ALA A 87 -22.29 8.14 11.10
N LEU A 88 -21.12 7.53 10.89
CA LEU A 88 -20.55 6.53 11.81
C LEU A 88 -20.03 7.13 13.11
N ASP A 89 -19.27 8.22 12.99
CA ASP A 89 -18.60 8.91 14.09
C ASP A 89 -19.24 10.28 14.38
N ASP A 90 -20.22 10.70 13.57
CA ASP A 90 -20.85 12.01 13.63
C ASP A 90 -19.80 13.13 13.54
N LEU A 91 -18.94 13.00 12.53
CA LEU A 91 -17.93 13.99 12.15
C LEU A 91 -18.24 14.58 10.78
N TYR A 92 -17.91 15.85 10.62
CA TYR A 92 -17.96 16.56 9.36
C TYR A 92 -16.54 16.77 8.86
N TYR A 93 -16.33 16.58 7.57
CA TYR A 93 -15.06 16.83 6.90
C TYR A 93 -15.30 17.86 5.80
N GLN A 94 -14.55 18.95 5.80
CA GLN A 94 -14.66 19.99 4.78
C GLN A 94 -13.27 20.29 4.22
N PRO A 95 -12.95 19.77 3.02
CA PRO A 95 -11.78 20.21 2.28
C PRO A 95 -11.87 21.71 1.96
N PHE A 96 -10.74 22.41 2.00
CA PHE A 96 -10.64 23.78 1.53
C PHE A 96 -9.23 24.10 1.04
N ALA A 97 -9.11 25.16 0.26
CA ALA A 97 -7.81 25.70 -0.15
C ALA A 97 -7.62 27.08 0.48
N ASP A 98 -6.42 27.36 0.98
CA ASP A 98 -5.98 28.69 1.40
C ASP A 98 -4.76 29.09 0.56
N GLY A 99 -4.99 29.95 -0.44
CA GLY A 99 -4.02 30.17 -1.50
C GLY A 99 -3.84 28.91 -2.37
N GLU A 100 -2.58 28.45 -2.48
CA GLU A 100 -2.24 27.19 -3.16
C GLU A 100 -2.26 25.99 -2.22
N ASP A 101 -2.19 26.20 -0.91
CA ASP A 101 -2.14 25.13 0.07
C ASP A 101 -3.53 24.52 0.28
N LEU A 102 -3.57 23.21 0.49
CA LEU A 102 -4.80 22.44 0.64
C LEU A 102 -4.93 21.93 2.09
N PHE A 103 -6.17 21.92 2.60
CA PHE A 103 -6.48 21.53 3.97
C PHE A 103 -7.77 20.72 4.04
N VAL A 104 -7.94 19.99 5.14
CA VAL A 104 -9.23 19.44 5.55
C VAL A 104 -9.58 19.90 6.95
N HIS A 105 -10.80 20.41 7.13
CA HIS A 105 -11.37 20.73 8.44
C HIS A 105 -12.26 19.57 8.89
N GLU A 106 -11.83 18.85 9.92
CA GLU A 106 -12.66 17.89 10.63
C GLU A 106 -13.31 18.59 11.85
N TYR A 107 -14.62 18.45 12.00
CA TYR A 107 -15.32 19.04 13.14
C TYR A 107 -16.57 18.26 13.57
N ARG A 108 -17.01 18.51 14.80
CA ARG A 108 -18.27 18.00 15.36
C ARG A 108 -19.11 19.14 15.91
N LEU A 109 -20.42 19.05 15.68
CA LEU A 109 -21.38 20.01 16.20
C LEU A 109 -22.19 19.42 17.37
N ALA A 110 -22.51 20.26 18.35
CA ALA A 110 -23.53 20.02 19.35
C ALA A 110 -24.55 21.18 19.29
N GLY A 111 -25.60 21.02 18.48
CA GLY A 111 -26.50 22.12 18.16
C GLY A 111 -25.79 23.14 17.27
N ALA A 112 -25.65 24.38 17.75
CA ALA A 112 -24.93 25.44 17.02
C ALA A 112 -23.43 25.52 17.40
N ASP A 113 -23.00 24.79 18.44
CA ASP A 113 -21.64 24.88 18.97
C ASP A 113 -20.73 23.84 18.32
N THR A 114 -19.49 24.23 18.02
CA THR A 114 -18.43 23.30 17.59
C THR A 114 -17.76 22.70 18.82
N VAL A 115 -17.87 21.38 19.01
CA VAL A 115 -17.33 20.65 20.18
C VAL A 115 -16.06 19.87 19.88
N HIS A 116 -15.72 19.75 18.60
CA HIS A 116 -14.45 19.20 18.12
C HIS A 116 -14.05 19.97 16.86
N SER A 117 -12.76 20.25 16.70
CA SER A 117 -12.21 20.93 15.53
C SER A 117 -10.75 20.55 15.36
N ARG A 118 -10.41 20.04 14.18
CA ARG A 118 -9.05 19.75 13.74
C ARG A 118 -8.90 20.23 12.30
N ILE A 119 -7.87 21.00 12.02
CA ILE A 119 -7.50 21.36 10.66
C ILE A 119 -6.19 20.63 10.37
N GLU A 120 -6.17 19.88 9.28
CA GLU A 120 -5.00 19.15 8.83
C GLU A 120 -4.60 19.65 7.44
N GLN A 121 -3.29 19.87 7.24
CA GLN A 121 -2.75 20.19 5.94
C GLN A 121 -2.72 18.94 5.07
N ILE A 122 -2.88 19.13 3.77
CA ILE A 122 -2.66 18.08 2.77
C ILE A 122 -1.30 18.36 2.14
N ASP A 123 -0.43 17.35 2.12
CA ASP A 123 0.92 17.47 1.59
C ASP A 123 1.06 16.83 0.20
N TYR A 124 0.29 15.76 -0.05
CA TYR A 124 0.30 15.07 -1.34
C TYR A 124 -1.09 14.69 -1.84
N ILE A 125 -1.21 14.64 -3.17
CA ILE A 125 -2.36 14.08 -3.88
C ILE A 125 -1.90 12.79 -4.55
N VAL A 126 -2.66 11.71 -4.36
CA VAL A 126 -2.46 10.42 -5.02
C VAL A 126 -3.62 10.12 -5.98
N GLY A 127 -3.25 9.65 -7.18
CA GLY A 127 -4.15 9.46 -8.32
C GLY A 127 -3.97 10.53 -9.38
N SER A 128 -4.10 10.13 -10.65
CA SER A 128 -3.89 10.98 -11.83
C SER A 128 -4.96 12.04 -12.06
N GLY A 129 -6.08 11.99 -11.33
CA GLY A 129 -7.26 12.83 -11.56
C GLY A 129 -8.29 12.25 -12.52
N GLN A 130 -7.95 11.18 -13.26
CA GLN A 130 -8.87 10.58 -14.22
C GLN A 130 -10.09 9.93 -13.56
N HIS A 131 -9.90 9.33 -12.39
CA HIS A 131 -10.96 8.68 -11.61
C HIS A 131 -11.11 9.33 -10.25
N THR A 132 -10.01 9.40 -9.49
CA THR A 132 -9.99 9.95 -8.14
C THR A 132 -8.71 10.75 -7.85
N ASN A 133 -8.81 11.66 -6.90
CA ASN A 133 -7.70 12.26 -6.17
C ASN A 133 -7.92 11.99 -4.69
N SER A 134 -7.16 11.06 -4.12
CA SER A 134 -7.07 10.87 -2.67
C SER A 134 -5.91 11.71 -2.13
N HIS A 135 -5.92 11.95 -0.82
CA HIS A 135 -5.07 12.95 -0.19
C HIS A 135 -4.27 12.32 0.94
N ILE A 136 -3.05 12.82 1.15
CA ILE A 136 -2.09 12.31 2.14
C ILE A 136 -1.52 13.51 2.90
N TYR A 137 -1.32 13.34 4.20
CA TYR A 137 -0.54 14.26 5.02
C TYR A 137 0.74 13.58 5.53
N GLU A 138 1.72 14.39 5.90
CA GLU A 138 3.06 13.99 6.30
C GLU A 138 3.47 14.63 7.62
N GLU A 139 4.10 13.85 8.50
CA GLU A 139 4.69 14.34 9.75
C GLU A 139 6.06 13.67 9.96
N ASN A 140 7.17 14.40 9.83
CA ASN A 140 8.55 13.93 9.97
C ASN A 140 8.91 12.64 9.18
N GLY A 141 8.39 12.53 7.98
CA GLY A 141 8.50 11.44 7.02
C GLY A 141 7.38 10.40 7.12
N PHE A 142 6.54 10.44 8.16
CA PHE A 142 5.44 9.49 8.33
C PHE A 142 4.22 9.90 7.48
N LEU A 143 3.80 9.03 6.56
CA LEU A 143 2.71 9.31 5.63
C LEU A 143 1.41 8.65 6.03
N TYR A 144 0.30 9.39 5.93
CA TYR A 144 -1.03 8.92 6.30
C TYR A 144 -2.09 9.39 5.30
N GLN A 145 -3.05 8.52 4.99
CA GLN A 145 -4.18 8.89 4.16
C GLN A 145 -5.15 9.79 4.92
N ILE A 146 -5.59 10.84 4.25
CA ILE A 146 -6.67 11.71 4.70
C ILE A 146 -8.04 11.07 4.40
N PRO A 147 -9.05 11.24 5.28
CA PRO A 147 -10.36 10.59 5.14
C PRO A 147 -11.22 10.98 3.93
N VAL A 148 -10.80 11.94 3.11
CA VAL A 148 -11.61 12.50 2.00
C VAL A 148 -10.95 12.28 0.65
N THR A 149 -11.78 12.07 -0.37
CA THR A 149 -11.36 11.83 -1.75
C THR A 149 -12.24 12.62 -2.70
N TRP A 150 -11.63 13.19 -3.73
CA TRP A 150 -12.34 13.75 -4.87
C TRP A 150 -12.61 12.64 -5.88
N TYR A 151 -13.88 12.49 -6.27
CA TYR A 151 -14.33 11.56 -7.30
C TYR A 151 -14.61 12.36 -8.57
N ALA A 152 -13.74 12.23 -9.57
CA ALA A 152 -13.74 13.09 -10.75
C ALA A 152 -14.95 12.86 -11.66
N GLN A 153 -15.41 11.60 -11.79
CA GLN A 153 -16.57 11.25 -12.64
C GLN A 153 -17.89 11.80 -12.09
N ASP A 154 -18.03 11.83 -10.76
CA ASP A 154 -19.20 12.35 -10.06
C ASP A 154 -19.07 13.86 -9.74
N GLU A 155 -17.90 14.45 -9.99
CA GLU A 155 -17.52 15.83 -9.60
C GLU A 155 -17.85 16.15 -8.13
N LYS A 156 -17.51 15.23 -7.21
CA LYS A 156 -17.86 15.37 -5.80
C LYS A 156 -16.73 15.00 -4.85
N TRP A 157 -16.75 15.65 -3.69
CA TRP A 157 -16.01 15.24 -2.50
C TRP A 157 -16.84 14.24 -1.70
N ASP A 158 -16.23 13.13 -1.30
CA ASP A 158 -16.83 12.13 -0.41
C ASP A 158 -15.72 11.47 0.45
N LEU A 159 -16.12 10.61 1.38
CA LEU A 159 -15.18 9.82 2.17
C LEU A 159 -14.37 8.89 1.24
N ALA A 160 -13.10 8.73 1.58
CA ALA A 160 -12.22 7.79 0.92
C ALA A 160 -12.73 6.34 1.10
N PRO A 161 -12.42 5.42 0.17
CA PRO A 161 -12.80 4.02 0.31
C PRO A 161 -12.34 3.44 1.66
N LYS A 162 -13.17 2.57 2.26
CA LYS A 162 -13.02 1.94 3.60
C LYS A 162 -13.31 2.82 4.82
N PHE A 163 -13.43 4.15 4.69
CA PHE A 163 -13.76 5.05 5.82
C PHE A 163 -15.23 5.02 6.25
N GLN A 164 -16.09 4.35 5.48
CA GLN A 164 -17.53 4.27 5.69
C GLN A 164 -17.98 2.99 6.42
N LYS A 165 -17.06 2.17 6.94
CA LYS A 165 -17.37 0.90 7.61
C LYS A 165 -16.89 0.87 9.06
N VAL A 166 -17.75 0.38 9.97
CA VAL A 166 -17.40 0.11 11.37
C VAL A 166 -16.19 -0.84 11.41
N GLY A 167 -15.20 -0.53 12.26
CA GLY A 167 -13.96 -1.30 12.37
C GLY A 167 -12.85 -0.89 11.38
N ASN A 168 -13.17 -0.14 10.31
CA ASN A 168 -12.22 0.31 9.29
C ASN A 168 -12.19 1.85 9.10
N ASN A 169 -12.87 2.61 9.95
CA ASN A 169 -12.76 4.07 9.93
C ASN A 169 -11.48 4.50 10.67
N TYR A 170 -10.41 4.67 9.90
CA TYR A 170 -9.09 5.03 10.42
C TYR A 170 -8.94 6.51 10.78
N ARG A 171 -9.86 7.39 10.34
CA ARG A 171 -9.67 8.85 10.36
C ARG A 171 -8.26 9.21 9.85
N PHE A 172 -7.49 10.00 10.59
CA PHE A 172 -6.14 10.37 10.17
C PHE A 172 -5.07 9.28 10.43
N GLY A 173 -5.46 8.09 10.90
CA GLY A 173 -4.53 7.02 11.29
C GLY A 173 -4.23 5.96 10.22
N ARG A 174 -4.74 6.09 8.99
CA ARG A 174 -4.45 5.10 7.93
C ARG A 174 -3.07 5.34 7.35
N VAL A 175 -2.11 4.48 7.68
CA VAL A 175 -0.72 4.57 7.19
C VAL A 175 -0.62 4.34 5.67
N ILE A 176 0.34 5.03 5.03
CA ILE A 176 0.76 4.79 3.64
C ILE A 176 2.08 4.02 3.65
N THR A 177 2.04 2.75 3.27
CA THR A 177 3.21 1.87 3.27
C THR A 177 4.01 1.98 1.97
N ASP A 178 5.22 1.42 1.97
CA ASP A 178 6.02 1.19 0.77
C ASP A 178 5.30 0.37 -0.31
N GLU A 179 4.40 -0.56 0.07
CA GLU A 179 3.51 -1.26 -0.86
C GLU A 179 2.60 -0.29 -1.65
N CYS A 180 2.06 0.73 -0.99
CA CYS A 180 1.28 1.77 -1.68
C CYS A 180 2.17 2.57 -2.64
N MET A 181 3.37 2.91 -2.20
CA MET A 181 4.31 3.73 -2.99
C MET A 181 4.90 2.98 -4.17
N ALA A 182 5.02 1.65 -4.09
CA ALA A 182 5.55 0.83 -5.17
C ALA A 182 4.77 0.98 -6.49
N CYS A 183 3.45 1.23 -6.39
CA CYS A 183 2.56 1.35 -7.54
C CYS A 183 2.14 2.79 -7.86
N HIS A 184 2.24 3.72 -6.91
CA HIS A 184 1.78 5.10 -7.09
C HIS A 184 2.89 6.11 -7.28
N ASN A 185 4.13 5.75 -6.99
CA ASN A 185 5.24 6.68 -6.87
C ASN A 185 6.46 6.20 -7.68
N ALA A 186 7.49 7.04 -7.78
CA ALA A 186 8.77 6.67 -8.36
C ALA A 186 9.56 5.85 -7.32
N GLN A 187 10.88 5.90 -7.29
CA GLN A 187 11.64 5.20 -6.26
C GLN A 187 11.79 6.11 -5.02
N PRO A 188 10.99 5.93 -3.95
CA PRO A 188 11.18 6.69 -2.72
C PRO A 188 12.37 6.15 -1.92
N THR A 189 12.84 6.94 -0.96
CA THR A 189 13.78 6.48 0.07
C THR A 189 12.98 6.08 1.30
N PHE A 190 12.62 4.80 1.40
CA PHE A 190 11.93 4.25 2.57
C PHE A 190 12.89 4.05 3.74
N VAL A 191 12.47 4.41 4.95
CA VAL A 191 13.25 4.16 6.17
C VAL A 191 13.02 2.72 6.61
N GLU A 192 14.01 1.86 6.37
CA GLU A 192 13.96 0.45 6.74
C GLU A 192 13.69 0.29 8.24
N GLY A 193 12.80 -0.65 8.59
CA GLY A 193 12.39 -0.87 9.97
C GLY A 193 11.34 0.13 10.49
N SER A 194 10.78 1.00 9.63
CA SER A 194 9.55 1.75 9.89
C SER A 194 8.32 1.09 9.24
N GLU A 195 7.11 1.57 9.55
CA GLU A 195 5.87 1.10 8.89
C GLU A 195 5.49 1.96 7.67
N ASN A 196 5.79 3.26 7.72
CA ASN A 196 5.30 4.26 6.77
C ASN A 196 6.17 5.53 6.73
N ARG A 197 7.47 5.42 7.05
CA ARG A 197 8.37 6.57 7.09
C ARG A 197 9.28 6.62 5.86
N PHE A 198 9.38 7.80 5.27
CA PHE A 198 10.18 8.06 4.07
C PHE A 198 11.10 9.25 4.30
N GLU A 199 12.35 9.17 3.84
CA GLU A 199 13.28 10.30 3.80
C GLU A 199 13.04 11.19 2.59
N MET A 200 12.60 10.57 1.49
CA MET A 200 12.34 11.24 0.21
C MET A 200 11.15 10.59 -0.48
N VAL A 201 10.22 11.45 -0.93
CA VAL A 201 9.00 11.08 -1.64
C VAL A 201 9.00 11.82 -2.98
N PRO A 202 9.41 11.18 -4.08
CA PRO A 202 9.37 11.80 -5.40
C PRO A 202 7.92 11.93 -5.91
N GLU A 203 7.73 12.59 -7.04
CA GLU A 203 6.41 12.70 -7.69
C GLU A 203 6.26 11.68 -8.83
N GLY A 204 5.02 11.23 -9.03
CA GLY A 204 4.58 10.37 -10.12
C GLY A 204 5.27 9.00 -10.16
N ILE A 205 4.82 8.12 -11.04
CA ILE A 205 5.65 7.04 -11.56
C ILE A 205 6.63 7.69 -12.55
N ASN A 206 7.90 7.28 -12.54
CA ASN A 206 8.94 7.84 -13.42
C ASN A 206 9.48 6.82 -14.43
N CYS A 207 10.41 7.26 -15.29
CA CYS A 207 11.04 6.41 -16.30
C CYS A 207 11.66 5.13 -15.70
N GLU A 208 12.34 5.27 -14.56
CA GLU A 208 13.11 4.18 -13.95
C GLU A 208 12.22 3.10 -13.30
N LYS A 209 10.91 3.37 -13.09
CA LYS A 209 9.97 2.32 -12.68
C LYS A 209 9.74 1.26 -13.75
N CYS A 210 9.86 1.61 -15.03
CA CYS A 210 9.73 0.66 -16.14
C CYS A 210 11.08 0.26 -16.74
N HIS A 211 12.07 1.15 -16.65
CA HIS A 211 13.39 0.96 -17.26
C HIS A 211 14.49 0.49 -16.29
N GLY A 212 14.20 0.49 -14.98
CA GLY A 212 15.16 0.19 -13.93
C GLY A 212 16.15 1.34 -13.65
N PRO A 213 17.09 1.15 -12.72
CA PRO A 213 18.09 2.16 -12.36
C PRO A 213 18.94 2.61 -13.55
N GLY A 214 19.01 3.92 -13.81
CA GLY A 214 19.63 4.49 -15.02
C GLY A 214 21.13 4.81 -14.91
N SER A 215 21.75 4.70 -13.73
CA SER A 215 23.14 5.10 -13.48
C SER A 215 24.15 4.55 -14.50
N VAL A 216 24.14 3.23 -14.75
CA VAL A 216 25.07 2.58 -15.69
C VAL A 216 24.88 3.07 -17.12
N HIS A 217 23.62 3.27 -17.53
CA HIS A 217 23.31 3.78 -18.87
C HIS A 217 23.80 5.22 -19.04
N VAL A 218 23.53 6.08 -18.07
CA VAL A 218 23.98 7.47 -18.09
C VAL A 218 25.51 7.55 -18.18
N GLU A 219 26.22 6.73 -17.42
CA GLU A 219 27.69 6.64 -17.49
C GLU A 219 28.18 6.15 -18.86
N ALA A 220 27.54 5.12 -19.43
CA ALA A 220 27.88 4.61 -20.74
C ALA A 220 27.68 5.66 -21.84
N MET A 221 26.57 6.40 -21.81
CA MET A 221 26.28 7.46 -22.78
C MET A 221 27.27 8.62 -22.66
N LYS A 222 27.60 9.04 -21.42
CA LYS A 222 28.64 10.05 -21.18
C LYS A 222 30.03 9.61 -21.66
N ALA A 223 30.31 8.30 -21.63
CA ALA A 223 31.53 7.71 -22.17
C ALA A 223 31.51 7.50 -23.71
N GLY A 224 30.43 7.88 -24.39
CA GLY A 224 30.27 7.70 -25.84
C GLY A 224 30.06 6.24 -26.27
N LYS A 225 29.62 5.36 -25.36
CA LYS A 225 29.37 3.93 -25.59
C LYS A 225 27.92 3.65 -25.99
N ALA A 226 27.36 4.45 -26.89
CA ALA A 226 26.01 4.24 -27.40
C ALA A 226 25.95 3.01 -28.32
N VAL A 227 24.87 2.23 -28.22
CA VAL A 227 24.56 1.11 -29.12
C VAL A 227 23.47 1.50 -30.12
N ASN A 228 23.42 0.83 -31.27
CA ASN A 228 22.35 1.04 -32.24
C ASN A 228 21.11 0.23 -31.85
N THR A 229 20.19 0.84 -31.11
CA THR A 229 18.99 0.20 -30.54
C THR A 229 17.99 -0.32 -31.59
N VAL A 230 18.16 0.05 -32.87
CA VAL A 230 17.38 -0.53 -33.98
C VAL A 230 17.79 -1.98 -34.23
N SER A 231 19.08 -2.28 -34.17
CA SER A 231 19.64 -3.60 -34.50
C SER A 231 20.10 -4.39 -33.28
N GLU A 232 20.36 -3.74 -32.15
CA GLU A 232 20.95 -4.33 -30.96
C GLU A 232 20.13 -4.00 -29.71
N ILE A 233 20.31 -4.80 -28.66
CA ILE A 233 19.73 -4.54 -27.34
C ILE A 233 20.76 -3.74 -26.52
N ASP A 234 20.33 -2.62 -25.94
CA ASP A 234 21.12 -1.91 -24.94
C ASP A 234 20.97 -2.64 -23.60
N TYR A 235 22.02 -3.30 -23.13
CA TYR A 235 22.01 -3.98 -21.85
C TYR A 235 22.33 -3.07 -20.66
N THR A 236 22.59 -1.78 -20.89
CA THR A 236 22.87 -0.82 -19.80
C THR A 236 21.60 -0.32 -19.11
N ILE A 237 20.43 -0.41 -19.76
CA ILE A 237 19.12 -0.04 -19.24
C ILE A 237 18.04 -0.94 -19.84
N VAL A 238 16.99 -1.27 -19.08
CA VAL A 238 15.91 -2.13 -19.60
C VAL A 238 15.11 -1.38 -20.65
N ASN A 239 14.80 -2.03 -21.77
CA ASN A 239 13.81 -1.54 -22.72
C ASN A 239 12.65 -2.56 -22.77
N PRO A 240 11.47 -2.24 -22.23
CA PRO A 240 10.33 -3.16 -22.22
C PRO A 240 9.99 -3.75 -23.60
N GLY A 241 10.08 -2.95 -24.68
CA GLY A 241 9.80 -3.42 -26.04
C GLY A 241 10.86 -4.34 -26.65
N LYS A 242 11.91 -4.68 -25.90
CA LYS A 242 12.94 -5.68 -26.26
C LYS A 242 12.91 -6.91 -25.34
N LEU A 243 12.00 -6.96 -24.38
CA LEU A 243 11.81 -8.10 -23.50
C LEU A 243 11.01 -9.21 -24.21
N THR A 244 10.99 -10.41 -23.61
CA THR A 244 10.00 -11.40 -24.02
C THR A 244 8.60 -10.90 -23.62
N PRO A 245 7.53 -11.33 -24.31
CA PRO A 245 6.17 -10.91 -23.98
C PRO A 245 5.77 -11.14 -22.52
N GLU A 246 6.29 -12.19 -21.88
CA GLU A 246 6.04 -12.49 -20.46
C GLU A 246 6.65 -11.43 -19.55
N LEU A 247 7.92 -11.09 -19.78
CA LEU A 247 8.66 -10.12 -18.99
C LEU A 247 8.15 -8.69 -19.24
N GLU A 248 7.71 -8.38 -20.46
CA GLU A 248 7.04 -7.11 -20.76
C GLU A 248 5.73 -6.99 -19.97
N LEU A 249 4.88 -8.03 -19.99
CA LEU A 249 3.64 -8.04 -19.20
C LEU A 249 3.91 -7.92 -17.70
N ASP A 250 4.99 -8.53 -17.19
CA ASP A 250 5.36 -8.46 -15.78
C ASP A 250 5.69 -7.02 -15.32
N VAL A 251 6.28 -6.19 -16.19
CA VAL A 251 6.46 -4.75 -15.94
C VAL A 251 5.13 -4.06 -15.67
N CYS A 252 4.10 -4.38 -16.45
CA CYS A 252 2.77 -3.80 -16.28
C CYS A 252 2.03 -4.40 -15.07
N LYS A 253 2.15 -5.72 -14.85
CA LYS A 253 1.48 -6.44 -13.75
C LYS A 253 1.90 -5.91 -12.38
N ARG A 254 3.14 -5.45 -12.22
CA ARG A 254 3.63 -4.90 -10.95
C ARG A 254 2.65 -3.88 -10.33
N CYS A 255 2.01 -3.05 -11.16
CA CYS A 255 1.06 -2.03 -10.71
C CYS A 255 -0.40 -2.33 -11.12
N HIS A 256 -0.61 -2.98 -12.26
CA HIS A 256 -1.96 -3.22 -12.81
C HIS A 256 -2.58 -4.56 -12.41
N MET A 257 -1.90 -5.33 -11.54
CA MET A 257 -2.41 -6.57 -10.94
C MET A 257 -2.34 -6.47 -9.41
N GLN A 258 -3.41 -5.97 -8.79
CA GLN A 258 -3.51 -5.79 -7.35
C GLN A 258 -4.24 -6.95 -6.67
N GLY A 259 -3.97 -7.15 -5.38
CA GLY A 259 -4.62 -8.14 -4.54
C GLY A 259 -3.91 -8.25 -3.20
N ALA A 260 -3.97 -9.42 -2.57
CA ALA A 260 -3.13 -9.73 -1.43
C ALA A 260 -1.73 -10.14 -1.91
N SER A 261 -0.78 -9.23 -1.85
CA SER A 261 0.61 -9.43 -2.29
C SER A 261 1.38 -10.26 -1.27
N VAL A 262 2.06 -11.31 -1.74
CA VAL A 262 2.96 -12.15 -0.95
C VAL A 262 4.33 -12.09 -1.60
N PHE A 263 5.26 -11.42 -0.93
CA PHE A 263 6.63 -11.29 -1.38
C PHE A 263 7.45 -12.56 -1.10
N ALA A 264 8.44 -12.82 -1.93
CA ALA A 264 9.42 -13.88 -1.70
C ALA A 264 10.27 -13.55 -0.45
N ASP A 265 10.88 -14.57 0.14
CA ASP A 265 11.63 -14.42 1.40
C ASP A 265 12.71 -13.33 1.30
N GLY A 266 12.65 -12.37 2.22
CA GLY A 266 13.60 -11.25 2.30
C GLY A 266 13.43 -10.18 1.23
N GLN A 267 12.36 -10.21 0.43
CA GLN A 267 12.00 -9.14 -0.51
C GLN A 267 10.98 -8.18 0.13
N ASN A 268 11.11 -6.89 -0.18
CA ASN A 268 10.14 -5.85 0.15
C ASN A 268 9.49 -5.28 -1.13
N PRO A 269 8.37 -4.54 -1.05
CA PRO A 269 7.67 -4.00 -2.22
C PRO A 269 8.51 -3.18 -3.21
N LEU A 270 9.64 -2.61 -2.80
CA LEU A 270 10.46 -1.73 -3.63
C LEU A 270 11.69 -2.42 -4.26
N ASP A 271 11.93 -3.70 -3.97
CA ASP A 271 13.12 -4.44 -4.43
C ASP A 271 13.04 -4.92 -5.88
N TRP A 272 11.83 -5.06 -6.43
CA TRP A 272 11.67 -5.61 -7.78
C TRP A 272 12.27 -4.71 -8.86
N ARG A 273 12.96 -5.34 -9.82
CA ARG A 273 13.60 -4.65 -10.95
C ARG A 273 12.97 -5.07 -12.28
N PRO A 274 12.65 -4.11 -13.16
CA PRO A 274 12.12 -4.40 -14.49
C PRO A 274 12.96 -5.39 -15.29
N GLY A 275 12.28 -6.26 -16.04
CA GLY A 275 12.92 -7.30 -16.84
C GLY A 275 13.27 -8.58 -16.07
N LEU A 276 13.11 -8.62 -14.75
CA LEU A 276 13.12 -9.87 -13.97
C LEU A 276 11.70 -10.46 -13.90
N PRO A 277 11.53 -11.80 -13.87
CA PRO A 277 10.23 -12.42 -13.67
C PRO A 277 9.57 -11.91 -12.39
N LEU A 278 8.33 -11.42 -12.48
CA LEU A 278 7.64 -10.91 -11.30
C LEU A 278 7.37 -12.02 -10.27
N SER A 279 7.17 -13.26 -10.75
CA SER A 279 7.00 -14.46 -9.93
C SER A 279 8.22 -14.80 -9.04
N SER A 280 9.41 -14.26 -9.36
CA SER A 280 10.59 -14.41 -8.50
C SER A 280 10.61 -13.47 -7.31
N HIS A 281 9.70 -12.48 -7.30
CA HIS A 281 9.64 -11.42 -6.31
C HIS A 281 8.35 -11.46 -5.49
N GLU A 282 7.21 -11.62 -6.14
CA GLU A 282 5.92 -11.67 -5.46
C GLU A 282 4.92 -12.57 -6.17
N ASN A 283 3.87 -12.93 -5.44
CA ASN A 283 2.63 -13.43 -6.01
C ASN A 283 1.45 -12.61 -5.48
N VAL A 284 0.44 -12.44 -6.32
CA VAL A 284 -0.76 -11.67 -5.98
C VAL A 284 -1.95 -12.61 -5.87
N PHE A 285 -2.66 -12.55 -4.76
CA PHE A 285 -3.80 -13.40 -4.48
C PHE A 285 -5.12 -12.64 -4.52
N TRP A 286 -6.09 -13.17 -5.26
CA TRP A 286 -7.43 -12.59 -5.34
C TRP A 286 -8.52 -13.66 -5.46
N PRO A 287 -9.69 -13.48 -4.82
CA PRO A 287 -10.80 -14.42 -4.91
C PRO A 287 -11.31 -14.59 -6.34
N ARG A 288 -11.53 -15.84 -6.77
CA ARG A 288 -12.22 -16.14 -8.03
C ARG A 288 -13.51 -16.91 -7.80
N GLN A 289 -14.58 -16.45 -8.44
CA GLN A 289 -15.79 -17.24 -8.66
C GLN A 289 -15.69 -17.96 -10.02
N PRO A 290 -16.23 -19.18 -10.20
CA PRO A 290 -16.08 -19.96 -11.43
C PRO A 290 -16.73 -19.33 -12.66
N ASP A 291 -17.70 -18.44 -12.46
CA ASP A 291 -18.59 -17.89 -13.47
C ASP A 291 -18.69 -16.35 -13.43
N SER A 292 -18.06 -15.69 -12.45
CA SER A 292 -18.08 -14.23 -12.39
C SER A 292 -17.18 -13.64 -13.48
N THR A 293 -17.81 -13.12 -14.53
CA THR A 293 -17.15 -12.34 -15.58
C THR A 293 -17.32 -10.84 -15.38
N THR A 294 -18.06 -10.42 -14.36
CA THR A 294 -18.49 -9.03 -14.14
C THR A 294 -17.97 -8.43 -12.83
N HIS A 295 -17.46 -9.23 -11.89
CA HIS A 295 -16.90 -8.72 -10.64
C HIS A 295 -15.37 -8.71 -10.70
N PHE A 296 -14.78 -7.52 -10.70
CA PHE A 296 -13.34 -7.32 -10.67
C PHE A 296 -12.97 -6.00 -9.96
N ILE A 297 -11.69 -5.85 -9.65
CA ILE A 297 -11.13 -4.62 -9.05
C ILE A 297 -10.50 -3.73 -10.09
N MET A 298 -10.23 -2.48 -9.70
CA MET A 298 -9.63 -1.46 -10.54
C MET A 298 -8.36 -1.98 -11.24
N ALA A 299 -7.38 -2.41 -10.45
CA ALA A 299 -6.11 -2.92 -10.93
C ALA A 299 -6.16 -4.43 -11.18
N SER A 300 -6.89 -4.84 -12.23
CA SER A 300 -6.95 -6.23 -12.70
C SER A 300 -6.75 -6.39 -14.22
N HIS A 301 -6.22 -5.36 -14.89
CA HIS A 301 -6.20 -5.26 -16.35
C HIS A 301 -5.53 -6.48 -17.03
N PRO A 302 -4.37 -6.98 -16.56
CA PRO A 302 -3.72 -8.15 -17.14
C PRO A 302 -4.55 -9.44 -16.97
N ASP A 303 -5.18 -9.64 -15.81
CA ASP A 303 -6.06 -10.80 -15.58
C ASP A 303 -7.27 -10.76 -16.51
N ARG A 304 -7.94 -9.60 -16.60
CA ARG A 304 -9.07 -9.36 -17.49
C ARG A 304 -8.69 -9.63 -18.95
N LEU A 305 -7.55 -9.10 -19.40
CA LEU A 305 -7.03 -9.33 -20.74
C LEU A 305 -6.79 -10.82 -21.01
N ALA A 306 -6.18 -11.52 -20.06
CA ALA A 306 -5.88 -12.95 -20.15
C ALA A 306 -7.12 -13.85 -20.26
N MET A 307 -8.31 -13.35 -19.87
CA MET A 307 -9.57 -14.07 -20.06
C MET A 307 -10.02 -14.10 -21.53
N SER A 308 -9.60 -13.12 -22.34
CA SER A 308 -10.02 -12.91 -23.72
C SER A 308 -9.59 -14.04 -24.65
N SER A 309 -10.48 -14.48 -25.55
CA SER A 309 -10.14 -15.52 -26.54
C SER A 309 -9.02 -15.09 -27.47
N CYS A 310 -9.02 -13.83 -27.93
CA CYS A 310 -7.95 -13.31 -28.79
C CYS A 310 -6.58 -13.34 -28.11
N PHE A 311 -6.51 -12.98 -26.82
CA PHE A 311 -5.28 -13.08 -26.04
C PHE A 311 -4.79 -14.52 -26.01
N LYS A 312 -5.63 -15.47 -25.57
CA LYS A 312 -5.28 -16.90 -25.48
C LYS A 312 -4.79 -17.48 -26.81
N GLU A 313 -5.43 -17.12 -27.92
CA GLU A 313 -5.03 -17.60 -29.25
C GLU A 313 -3.76 -16.91 -29.76
N SER A 314 -3.51 -15.64 -29.42
CA SER A 314 -2.25 -14.97 -29.78
C SER A 314 -1.04 -15.55 -29.03
N TRP A 315 -1.27 -16.08 -27.84
CA TRP A 315 -0.27 -16.76 -27.01
C TRP A 315 -0.14 -18.26 -27.33
N ASN A 316 -0.92 -18.77 -28.29
CA ASN A 316 -0.77 -20.14 -28.77
C ASN A 316 0.26 -20.16 -29.91
N GLU A 317 1.46 -20.65 -29.63
CA GLU A 317 2.54 -20.78 -30.60
C GLU A 317 2.14 -21.52 -31.89
N GLU A 318 1.18 -22.47 -31.82
CA GLU A 318 0.70 -23.20 -33.00
C GLU A 318 -0.06 -22.32 -33.99
N ARG A 319 -0.58 -21.17 -33.55
CA ARG A 319 -1.29 -20.21 -34.41
C ARG A 319 -0.36 -19.29 -35.18
N GLY A 320 0.90 -19.13 -34.73
CA GLY A 320 1.90 -18.31 -35.41
C GLY A 320 1.61 -16.79 -35.39
N PHE A 321 0.86 -16.31 -34.41
CA PHE A 321 0.68 -14.87 -34.14
C PHE A 321 1.72 -14.40 -33.14
N ASP A 322 2.08 -13.10 -33.21
CA ASP A 322 2.83 -12.46 -32.14
C ASP A 322 1.93 -12.34 -30.89
N PRO A 323 2.43 -12.69 -29.69
CA PRO A 323 1.66 -12.58 -28.46
C PRO A 323 1.22 -11.14 -28.18
N ILE A 324 -0.07 -10.93 -27.90
CA ILE A 324 -0.60 -9.61 -27.53
C ILE A 324 -0.16 -9.26 -26.09
N THR A 325 0.32 -8.03 -25.91
CA THR A 325 0.70 -7.43 -24.62
C THR A 325 -0.02 -6.10 -24.41
N CYS A 326 0.28 -5.39 -23.31
CA CYS A 326 -0.26 -4.06 -23.04
C CYS A 326 0.16 -3.04 -24.12
N THR A 327 1.42 -3.10 -24.58
CA THR A 327 1.96 -2.13 -25.55
C THR A 327 1.53 -2.40 -26.99
N THR A 328 0.86 -3.53 -27.24
CA THR A 328 0.20 -3.78 -28.53
C THR A 328 -0.86 -2.70 -28.82
N CYS A 329 -1.52 -2.19 -27.77
CA CYS A 329 -2.60 -1.20 -27.88
C CYS A 329 -2.25 0.17 -27.29
N HIS A 330 -1.38 0.22 -26.27
CA HIS A 330 -1.09 1.44 -25.52
C HIS A 330 0.36 1.92 -25.73
N ASP A 331 0.52 3.22 -25.94
CA ASP A 331 1.82 3.88 -25.76
C ASP A 331 1.95 4.34 -24.30
N PRO A 332 2.86 3.75 -23.50
CA PRO A 332 3.04 4.12 -22.10
C PRO A 332 3.60 5.54 -21.91
N HIS A 333 4.13 6.19 -22.96
CA HIS A 333 4.71 7.53 -22.88
C HIS A 333 3.74 8.67 -23.17
N SER A 334 2.55 8.35 -23.69
CA SER A 334 1.58 9.34 -24.13
C SER A 334 0.37 9.37 -23.20
N PRO A 335 -0.21 10.56 -22.92
CA PRO A 335 -1.46 10.65 -22.18
C PRO A 335 -2.57 9.87 -22.89
N ILE A 336 -3.34 9.08 -22.13
CA ILE A 336 -4.37 8.22 -22.72
C ILE A 336 -5.48 9.03 -23.40
N GLU A 337 -5.77 10.23 -22.91
CA GLU A 337 -6.78 11.14 -23.47
C GLU A 337 -6.40 11.67 -24.86
N GLU A 338 -5.11 11.60 -25.23
CA GLU A 338 -4.62 11.97 -26.55
C GLU A 338 -4.74 10.82 -27.57
N THR A 339 -5.04 9.59 -27.12
CA THR A 339 -5.19 8.41 -28.00
C THR A 339 -6.63 8.27 -28.49
N SER A 340 -6.84 8.39 -29.80
CA SER A 340 -8.18 8.33 -30.41
C SER A 340 -8.78 6.92 -30.42
N GLY A 341 -10.11 6.83 -30.40
CA GLY A 341 -10.83 5.56 -30.61
C GLY A 341 -10.57 4.91 -31.97
N GLU A 342 -10.24 5.70 -32.99
CA GLU A 342 -9.82 5.21 -34.31
C GLU A 342 -8.50 4.43 -34.22
N THR A 343 -7.54 4.93 -33.44
CA THR A 343 -6.25 4.26 -33.19
C THR A 343 -6.44 2.86 -32.60
N TYR A 344 -7.30 2.74 -31.59
CA TYR A 344 -7.64 1.44 -31.00
C TYR A 344 -8.36 0.53 -32.00
N SER A 345 -9.28 1.07 -32.79
CA SER A 345 -10.01 0.30 -33.81
C SER A 345 -9.09 -0.24 -34.90
N ALA A 346 -8.10 0.55 -35.35
CA ALA A 346 -7.09 0.11 -36.30
C ALA A 346 -6.27 -1.07 -35.76
N THR A 347 -5.93 -1.05 -34.47
CA THR A 347 -5.22 -2.15 -33.80
C THR A 347 -6.02 -3.46 -33.87
N CYS A 348 -7.32 -3.42 -33.60
CA CYS A 348 -8.20 -4.59 -33.75
C CYS A 348 -8.23 -5.10 -35.20
N GLN A 349 -8.30 -4.18 -36.17
CA GLN A 349 -8.44 -4.51 -37.59
C GLN A 349 -7.20 -5.20 -38.18
N ASN A 350 -6.02 -5.07 -37.57
CA ASN A 350 -4.81 -5.80 -37.98
C ASN A 350 -5.02 -7.34 -37.99
N CYS A 351 -5.86 -7.85 -37.08
CA CYS A 351 -6.20 -9.28 -37.01
C CYS A 351 -7.64 -9.59 -37.47
N HIS A 352 -8.54 -8.60 -37.43
CA HIS A 352 -9.96 -8.76 -37.77
C HIS A 352 -10.31 -8.46 -39.24
N THR A 353 -9.32 -8.34 -40.12
CA THR A 353 -9.52 -8.17 -41.58
C THR A 353 -9.11 -9.44 -42.36
N GLY A 354 -9.97 -9.92 -43.27
CA GLY A 354 -9.62 -10.99 -44.24
C GLY A 354 -9.67 -12.45 -43.75
N THR A 355 -8.99 -13.34 -44.48
CA THR A 355 -9.03 -14.82 -44.41
C THR A 355 -8.17 -15.46 -43.31
N LEU A 356 -7.61 -14.69 -42.38
CA LEU A 356 -6.89 -15.17 -41.18
C LEU A 356 -7.83 -15.80 -40.13
N ALA A 357 -9.03 -16.20 -40.55
CA ALA A 357 -10.10 -16.65 -39.70
C ALA A 357 -9.80 -18.03 -39.11
N LEU A 358 -9.66 -18.03 -37.79
CA LEU A 358 -9.75 -19.17 -36.88
C LEU A 358 -11.07 -19.93 -37.08
N GLY A 359 -11.24 -20.68 -38.18
CA GLY A 359 -12.38 -21.58 -38.41
C GLY A 359 -13.79 -20.98 -38.39
N ALA A 360 -13.96 -19.69 -38.13
CA ALA A 360 -15.24 -18.99 -38.05
C ALA A 360 -15.49 -18.26 -39.37
N SER A 361 -16.65 -18.50 -39.98
CA SER A 361 -17.13 -17.76 -41.14
C SER A 361 -17.38 -16.30 -40.72
N SER A 362 -16.44 -15.42 -41.09
CA SER A 362 -16.41 -13.95 -40.91
C SER A 362 -16.19 -13.42 -39.49
N LEU A 363 -14.99 -12.89 -39.24
CA LEU A 363 -14.62 -12.03 -38.10
C LEU A 363 -15.03 -10.56 -38.30
N THR A 364 -15.96 -10.30 -39.22
CA THR A 364 -16.47 -8.96 -39.52
C THR A 364 -17.53 -8.55 -38.50
N CYS A 365 -17.54 -7.27 -38.11
CA CYS A 365 -18.61 -6.70 -37.31
C CYS A 365 -19.98 -7.07 -37.91
N THR A 366 -20.90 -7.56 -37.08
CA THR A 366 -22.25 -7.96 -37.51
C THR A 366 -23.31 -6.92 -37.16
N GLU A 367 -22.94 -5.83 -36.50
CA GLU A 367 -23.86 -4.77 -36.09
C GLU A 367 -24.29 -3.94 -37.31
N PRO A 368 -25.57 -3.99 -37.74
CA PRO A 368 -26.00 -3.41 -38.99
C PRO A 368 -25.74 -1.90 -39.11
N ASP A 369 -25.85 -1.16 -38.01
CA ASP A 369 -25.67 0.30 -38.01
C ASP A 369 -24.20 0.72 -38.12
N VAL A 370 -23.27 -0.09 -37.57
CA VAL A 370 -21.83 0.10 -37.74
C VAL A 370 -21.39 -0.32 -39.15
N VAL A 371 -21.88 -1.47 -39.63
CA VAL A 371 -21.55 -1.99 -40.97
C VAL A 371 -22.09 -1.09 -42.08
N SER A 372 -23.26 -0.48 -41.90
CA SER A 372 -23.85 0.45 -42.86
C SER A 372 -23.25 1.86 -42.82
N GLY A 373 -22.38 2.14 -41.84
CA GLY A 373 -21.81 3.47 -41.60
C GLY A 373 -22.81 4.47 -41.04
N ALA A 374 -23.95 4.01 -40.50
CA ALA A 374 -24.95 4.85 -39.86
C ALA A 374 -24.50 5.34 -38.47
N ILE A 375 -23.61 4.58 -37.81
CA ILE A 375 -22.98 4.90 -36.53
C ILE A 375 -21.46 4.71 -36.68
N ASP A 376 -20.71 5.78 -36.42
CA ASP A 376 -19.26 5.76 -36.37
C ASP A 376 -18.81 5.60 -34.91
N THR A 377 -18.55 4.36 -34.52
CA THR A 377 -18.25 3.99 -33.13
C THR A 377 -17.04 3.04 -33.08
N PRO A 378 -16.03 3.31 -32.23
CA PRO A 378 -14.86 2.46 -32.08
C PRO A 378 -15.18 1.02 -31.65
N CYS A 379 -14.39 0.04 -32.10
CA CYS A 379 -14.59 -1.38 -31.72
C CYS A 379 -14.64 -1.57 -30.19
N ALA A 380 -13.82 -0.81 -29.46
CA ALA A 380 -13.72 -0.89 -28.01
C ALA A 380 -15.02 -0.54 -27.26
N SER A 381 -15.93 0.25 -27.83
CA SER A 381 -17.16 0.65 -27.11
C SER A 381 -18.09 -0.53 -26.80
N CYS A 382 -18.10 -1.54 -27.67
CA CYS A 382 -18.92 -2.74 -27.52
C CYS A 382 -18.10 -3.91 -26.98
N HIS A 383 -16.80 -3.98 -27.30
CA HIS A 383 -15.94 -5.10 -26.96
C HIS A 383 -15.12 -4.90 -25.67
N LEU A 384 -14.97 -3.67 -25.18
CA LEU A 384 -14.32 -3.29 -23.93
C LEU A 384 -15.17 -2.23 -23.21
N PRO A 385 -16.40 -2.55 -22.80
CA PRO A 385 -17.29 -1.58 -22.20
C PRO A 385 -16.79 -1.11 -20.83
N LEU A 386 -17.28 0.06 -20.41
CA LEU A 386 -17.10 0.52 -19.04
C LEU A 386 -17.85 -0.38 -18.06
N SER A 387 -17.23 -0.68 -16.93
CA SER A 387 -17.81 -1.45 -15.83
C SER A 387 -17.45 -0.82 -14.48
N GLY A 388 -18.31 -1.04 -13.48
CA GLY A 388 -18.00 -0.65 -12.10
C GLY A 388 -16.86 -1.48 -11.51
N SER A 389 -16.20 -0.95 -10.48
CA SER A 389 -15.18 -1.66 -9.73
C SER A 389 -15.68 -2.10 -8.36
N THR A 390 -15.24 -3.27 -7.87
CA THR A 390 -15.71 -3.79 -6.57
C THR A 390 -15.06 -3.14 -5.34
N ASP A 391 -13.90 -2.52 -5.49
CA ASP A 391 -13.07 -1.98 -4.41
C ASP A 391 -13.12 -0.46 -4.26
N ILE A 392 -13.54 0.26 -5.30
CA ILE A 392 -13.68 1.73 -5.31
C ILE A 392 -15.10 2.09 -5.76
N PRO A 393 -15.90 2.74 -4.91
CA PRO A 393 -17.23 3.19 -5.27
C PRO A 393 -17.19 4.37 -6.26
N HIS A 394 -18.31 4.65 -6.93
CA HIS A 394 -18.50 5.84 -7.77
C HIS A 394 -17.56 5.95 -8.99
N ILE A 395 -16.94 4.85 -9.41
CA ILE A 395 -16.08 4.84 -10.59
C ILE A 395 -16.48 3.76 -11.59
N GLN A 396 -16.30 4.08 -12.87
CA GLN A 396 -16.34 3.14 -13.97
C GLN A 396 -15.00 3.09 -14.68
N ILE A 397 -14.59 1.89 -15.07
CA ILE A 397 -13.31 1.60 -15.70
C ILE A 397 -13.50 0.72 -16.94
N THR A 398 -12.59 0.80 -17.90
CA THR A 398 -12.63 -0.04 -19.09
C THR A 398 -12.40 -1.50 -18.74
N ASP A 399 -13.36 -2.37 -19.09
CA ASP A 399 -13.19 -3.81 -18.94
C ASP A 399 -12.23 -4.36 -19.99
N HIS A 400 -11.05 -4.80 -19.56
CA HIS A 400 -10.02 -5.37 -20.44
C HIS A 400 -10.31 -6.81 -20.85
N TYR A 401 -11.42 -7.41 -20.43
CA TYR A 401 -11.87 -8.70 -20.94
C TYR A 401 -12.65 -8.53 -22.25
N ILE A 402 -11.90 -8.60 -23.35
CA ILE A 402 -12.34 -8.29 -24.72
C ILE A 402 -13.40 -9.29 -25.18
N ARG A 403 -14.66 -8.84 -25.21
CA ARG A 403 -15.84 -9.58 -25.70
C ARG A 403 -17.04 -8.64 -25.83
N VAL A 404 -18.06 -9.05 -26.57
CA VAL A 404 -19.40 -8.43 -26.44
C VAL A 404 -20.12 -9.11 -25.28
N PRO A 405 -20.42 -8.42 -24.16
CA PRO A 405 -21.10 -9.05 -23.04
C PRO A 405 -22.59 -9.27 -23.34
N ASP A 406 -23.12 -10.42 -22.94
CA ASP A 406 -24.55 -10.76 -23.01
C ASP A 406 -25.35 -9.96 -21.96
N LYS A 407 -25.55 -8.66 -22.23
CA LYS A 407 -26.13 -7.63 -21.33
C LYS A 407 -25.26 -7.34 -20.10
N LEU A 408 -24.68 -6.14 -20.06
CA LEU A 408 -24.24 -5.54 -18.79
C LEU A 408 -25.52 -5.29 -17.98
N GLN A 409 -25.81 -6.09 -16.95
CA GLN A 409 -26.82 -5.69 -15.99
C GLN A 409 -26.23 -4.54 -15.16
N PRO A 410 -26.78 -3.32 -15.29
CA PRO A 410 -26.49 -2.29 -14.31
C PRO A 410 -27.25 -2.69 -13.05
N GLU A 411 -26.54 -2.95 -11.97
CA GLU A 411 -27.14 -3.20 -10.64
C GLU A 411 -27.90 -4.53 -10.49
N GLU A 412 -27.20 -5.64 -10.26
CA GLU A 412 -27.73 -6.90 -9.70
C GLU A 412 -26.49 -7.80 -9.44
N VAL A 413 -26.14 -8.35 -8.27
CA VAL A 413 -26.84 -8.74 -7.04
C VAL A 413 -25.79 -8.76 -5.91
N GLU A 414 -26.20 -8.48 -4.67
CA GLU A 414 -25.51 -8.94 -3.45
C GLU A 414 -25.28 -10.46 -3.51
N ASP A 415 -24.21 -10.95 -4.13
CA ASP A 415 -23.78 -12.34 -3.97
C ASP A 415 -22.51 -12.37 -3.12
N GLN A 416 -22.69 -12.05 -1.83
CA GLN A 416 -21.61 -12.04 -0.85
C GLN A 416 -21.28 -13.43 -0.28
N GLU A 417 -21.94 -14.52 -0.65
CA GLU A 417 -21.83 -15.74 0.18
C GLU A 417 -21.06 -16.93 -0.41
N ARG A 418 -20.65 -16.92 -1.68
CA ARG A 418 -19.88 -18.04 -2.25
C ARG A 418 -18.44 -17.66 -2.61
N PHE A 419 -17.56 -17.66 -1.60
CA PHE A 419 -16.12 -17.72 -1.85
C PHE A 419 -15.78 -19.09 -2.47
N ILE A 420 -15.25 -19.12 -3.69
CA ILE A 420 -15.03 -20.39 -4.40
C ILE A 420 -13.55 -20.74 -4.60
N ARG A 421 -12.59 -19.81 -4.45
CA ARG A 421 -11.16 -20.07 -4.11
C ARG A 421 -10.37 -18.77 -4.07
N LEU A 422 -9.24 -18.77 -3.36
CA LEU A 422 -8.20 -17.75 -3.53
C LEU A 422 -7.27 -18.21 -4.66
N ALA A 423 -7.17 -17.41 -5.73
CA ALA A 423 -6.32 -17.73 -6.87
C ALA A 423 -5.05 -16.88 -6.83
N ALA A 424 -3.92 -17.51 -7.12
CA ALA A 424 -2.68 -16.83 -7.41
C ALA A 424 -2.66 -16.33 -8.85
N MET A 425 -2.20 -15.10 -9.05
CA MET A 425 -2.37 -14.36 -10.31
C MET A 425 -1.06 -14.16 -11.08
N ILE A 426 0.09 -14.28 -10.42
CA ILE A 426 1.42 -14.15 -11.06
C ILE A 426 1.98 -15.55 -11.35
N ASP A 427 2.34 -16.31 -10.30
CA ASP A 427 2.60 -17.74 -10.41
C ASP A 427 1.31 -18.51 -10.16
N THR A 428 0.77 -19.16 -11.20
CA THR A 428 -0.50 -19.90 -11.13
C THR A 428 -0.37 -21.30 -10.53
N ALA A 429 0.85 -21.75 -10.23
CA ALA A 429 1.14 -23.02 -9.57
C ALA A 429 2.01 -22.83 -8.30
N PRO A 430 1.59 -21.96 -7.35
CA PRO A 430 2.38 -21.67 -6.16
C PRO A 430 2.48 -22.89 -5.25
N ASP A 431 3.55 -22.95 -4.45
CA ASP A 431 3.68 -23.98 -3.44
C ASP A 431 2.71 -23.79 -2.25
N ALA A 432 2.68 -24.77 -1.36
CA ALA A 432 1.77 -24.75 -0.22
C ALA A 432 2.08 -23.65 0.80
N HIS A 433 3.34 -23.20 0.91
CA HIS A 433 3.69 -22.13 1.85
C HIS A 433 3.21 -20.78 1.28
N ASN A 434 3.50 -20.48 0.01
CA ASN A 434 3.01 -19.28 -0.66
C ASN A 434 1.47 -19.19 -0.66
N LEU A 435 0.77 -20.32 -0.87
CA LEU A 435 -0.69 -20.39 -0.71
C LEU A 435 -1.15 -20.04 0.70
N ALA A 436 -0.50 -20.59 1.74
CA ALA A 436 -0.87 -20.29 3.12
C ALA A 436 -0.70 -18.81 3.44
N ASP A 437 0.43 -18.21 3.06
CA ASP A 437 0.67 -16.77 3.26
C ASP A 437 -0.29 -15.91 2.42
N GLY A 438 -0.72 -16.39 1.25
CA GLY A 438 -1.80 -15.77 0.47
C GLY A 438 -3.11 -15.69 1.25
N PHE A 439 -3.52 -16.78 1.91
CA PHE A 439 -4.72 -16.79 2.76
C PHE A 439 -4.58 -15.89 4.00
N LEU A 440 -3.42 -15.92 4.66
CA LEU A 440 -3.16 -15.06 5.84
C LEU A 440 -3.19 -13.58 5.47
N THR A 441 -2.54 -13.21 4.36
CA THR A 441 -2.49 -11.81 3.88
C THR A 441 -3.87 -11.34 3.43
N TYR A 442 -4.61 -12.19 2.71
CA TYR A 442 -5.97 -11.85 2.28
C TYR A 442 -6.92 -11.62 3.47
N PHE A 443 -6.82 -12.44 4.53
CA PHE A 443 -7.56 -12.23 5.77
C PHE A 443 -7.22 -10.86 6.39
N GLU A 444 -5.94 -10.60 6.65
CA GLU A 444 -5.50 -9.34 7.26
C GLU A 444 -5.96 -8.09 6.50
N GLN A 445 -5.94 -8.12 5.15
CA GLN A 445 -6.17 -6.93 4.33
C GLN A 445 -7.63 -6.74 3.86
N PHE A 446 -8.38 -7.82 3.69
CA PHE A 446 -9.65 -7.80 2.96
C PHE A 446 -10.84 -8.48 3.65
N THR A 447 -10.64 -9.34 4.66
CA THR A 447 -11.77 -10.09 5.25
C THR A 447 -11.57 -10.55 6.68
N ASP A 448 -12.63 -10.51 7.48
CA ASP A 448 -12.72 -11.06 8.83
C ASP A 448 -13.24 -12.52 8.87
N ARG A 449 -13.36 -13.19 7.71
CA ARG A 449 -13.93 -14.54 7.61
C ARG A 449 -12.99 -15.60 8.19
N PRO A 450 -13.31 -16.27 9.32
CA PRO A 450 -12.40 -17.20 9.97
C PRO A 450 -12.00 -18.40 9.10
N GLY A 451 -12.84 -18.81 8.15
CA GLY A 451 -12.53 -19.91 7.21
C GLY A 451 -11.32 -19.67 6.31
N MET A 452 -10.84 -18.43 6.16
CA MET A 452 -9.56 -18.17 5.50
C MET A 452 -8.38 -18.71 6.32
N LEU A 453 -8.46 -18.61 7.65
CA LEU A 453 -7.44 -19.10 8.58
C LEU A 453 -7.43 -20.64 8.59
N ASP A 454 -8.59 -21.29 8.50
CA ASP A 454 -8.67 -22.75 8.33
C ASP A 454 -7.94 -23.22 7.05
N SER A 455 -8.11 -22.46 5.96
CA SER A 455 -7.46 -22.75 4.69
C SER A 455 -5.94 -22.56 4.78
N ALA A 456 -5.49 -21.46 5.38
CA ALA A 456 -4.07 -21.23 5.66
C ALA A 456 -3.46 -22.38 6.47
N GLU A 457 -4.13 -22.81 7.53
CA GLU A 457 -3.69 -23.94 8.36
C GLU A 457 -3.53 -25.24 7.55
N VAL A 458 -4.51 -25.57 6.70
CA VAL A 458 -4.44 -26.76 5.83
C VAL A 458 -3.21 -26.72 4.94
N TYR A 459 -2.88 -25.56 4.37
CA TYR A 459 -1.72 -25.42 3.50
C TYR A 459 -0.40 -25.45 4.28
N LEU A 460 -0.31 -24.79 5.44
CA LEU A 460 0.87 -24.90 6.33
C LEU A 460 1.18 -26.35 6.73
N ARG A 461 0.15 -27.17 6.97
CA ARG A 461 0.32 -28.61 7.28
C ARG A 461 0.80 -29.45 6.09
N ARG A 462 0.66 -28.97 4.86
CA ARG A 462 1.06 -29.68 3.62
C ARG A 462 2.51 -29.40 3.22
N VAL A 463 3.13 -28.36 3.79
CA VAL A 463 4.51 -28.01 3.48
C VAL A 463 5.44 -29.15 3.93
N LYS A 464 6.22 -29.70 2.99
CA LYS A 464 7.12 -30.83 3.25
C LYS A 464 8.46 -30.34 3.79
N SER A 465 8.90 -30.89 4.92
CA SER A 465 10.05 -30.43 5.72
C SER A 465 11.43 -30.54 5.08
N GLU A 466 11.56 -31.03 3.84
CA GLU A 466 12.85 -31.43 3.29
C GLU A 466 13.70 -30.26 2.77
N ASN A 467 13.12 -29.06 2.53
CA ASN A 467 13.84 -27.88 2.02
C ASN A 467 13.24 -26.52 2.42
N THR A 468 12.33 -26.44 3.40
CA THR A 468 11.66 -25.18 3.74
C THR A 468 12.45 -24.38 4.79
N PRO A 469 12.57 -23.05 4.65
CA PRO A 469 12.80 -22.16 5.79
C PRO A 469 11.85 -22.53 6.92
N SER A 470 12.24 -22.20 8.15
CA SER A 470 11.35 -22.49 9.27
C SER A 470 9.98 -21.83 9.01
N LEU A 471 8.90 -22.54 9.34
CA LEU A 471 7.51 -22.07 9.15
C LEU A 471 6.99 -21.38 10.41
N THR A 472 7.88 -21.11 11.36
CA THR A 472 7.50 -20.72 12.72
C THR A 472 6.80 -19.36 12.67
N SER A 473 7.27 -18.44 11.84
CA SER A 473 6.65 -17.13 11.58
C SER A 473 5.23 -17.26 11.02
N SER A 474 4.99 -18.05 9.98
CA SER A 474 3.63 -18.24 9.43
C SER A 474 2.68 -18.92 10.42
N TRP A 475 3.16 -19.87 11.22
CA TRP A 475 2.36 -20.46 12.30
C TRP A 475 2.05 -19.46 13.41
N ILE A 476 3.01 -18.63 13.83
CA ILE A 476 2.80 -17.56 14.82
C ILE A 476 1.82 -16.53 14.28
N ARG A 477 1.94 -16.15 12.99
CA ARG A 477 0.99 -15.25 12.30
C ARG A 477 -0.42 -15.83 12.32
N LEU A 478 -0.60 -17.09 11.95
CA LEU A 478 -1.90 -17.77 12.01
C LEU A 478 -2.49 -17.76 13.44
N TRP A 479 -1.70 -18.13 14.45
CA TRP A 479 -2.17 -18.15 15.84
C TRP A 479 -2.48 -16.76 16.39
N HIS A 480 -1.73 -15.75 15.94
CA HIS A 480 -1.98 -14.37 16.29
C HIS A 480 -3.33 -13.90 15.74
N LEU A 481 -3.62 -14.19 14.46
CA LEU A 481 -4.91 -13.86 13.83
C LEU A 481 -6.09 -14.65 14.40
N GLN A 482 -5.84 -15.82 14.98
CA GLN A 482 -6.83 -16.60 15.72
C GLN A 482 -6.93 -16.20 17.21
N GLU A 483 -6.12 -15.24 17.66
CA GLU A 483 -5.98 -14.85 19.07
C GLU A 483 -5.58 -16.02 20.01
N ASP A 484 -4.97 -17.10 19.49
CA ASP A 484 -4.45 -18.22 20.31
C ASP A 484 -3.07 -17.92 20.87
N HIS A 485 -3.03 -17.03 21.87
CA HIS A 485 -1.82 -16.66 22.59
C HIS A 485 -1.16 -17.87 23.28
N THR A 486 -1.93 -18.92 23.61
CA THR A 486 -1.40 -20.13 24.24
C THR A 486 -0.64 -21.01 23.27
N ALA A 487 -1.07 -21.08 22.01
CA ALA A 487 -0.35 -21.75 20.94
C ALA A 487 0.96 -21.02 20.65
N ILE A 488 0.94 -19.69 20.55
CA ILE A 488 2.17 -18.88 20.39
C ILE A 488 3.16 -19.18 21.52
N ARG A 489 2.73 -19.12 22.78
CA ARG A 489 3.59 -19.47 23.92
C ARG A 489 4.17 -20.88 23.82
N ARG A 490 3.35 -21.88 23.47
CA ARG A 490 3.80 -23.28 23.31
C ARG A 490 4.85 -23.40 22.19
N THR A 491 4.61 -22.77 21.04
CA THR A 491 5.54 -22.74 19.91
C THR A 491 6.90 -22.18 20.35
N VAL A 492 6.89 -20.99 20.96
CA VAL A 492 8.10 -20.31 21.44
C VAL A 492 8.87 -21.13 22.48
N GLN A 493 8.17 -21.80 23.41
CA GLN A 493 8.81 -22.63 24.44
C GLN A 493 9.39 -23.93 23.87
N SER A 494 8.74 -24.51 22.86
CA SER A 494 9.15 -25.79 22.28
C SER A 494 10.34 -25.68 21.32
N SER A 495 10.49 -24.54 20.64
CA SER A 495 11.48 -24.35 19.57
C SER A 495 12.04 -22.91 19.51
N PRO A 496 12.63 -22.37 20.59
CA PRO A 496 13.05 -20.96 20.64
C PRO A 496 14.14 -20.61 19.62
N ASN A 497 14.97 -21.57 19.21
CA ASN A 497 16.06 -21.36 18.25
C ASN A 497 15.64 -21.55 16.77
N LYS A 498 14.34 -21.74 16.52
CA LYS A 498 13.79 -21.90 15.16
C LYS A 498 12.92 -20.73 14.73
N ILE A 499 12.78 -19.71 15.57
CA ILE A 499 12.00 -18.51 15.20
C ILE A 499 12.88 -17.69 14.26
N GLU A 500 12.37 -17.42 13.08
CA GLU A 500 13.01 -16.60 12.07
C GLU A 500 13.20 -15.18 12.61
N GLU A 501 14.26 -14.49 12.19
CA GLU A 501 14.55 -13.12 12.61
C GLU A 501 13.68 -12.15 11.81
N ASP A 502 12.43 -12.01 12.23
CA ASP A 502 11.43 -11.11 11.64
C ASP A 502 10.81 -10.22 12.73
N ALA A 503 10.78 -8.91 12.48
CA ALA A 503 10.33 -7.92 13.42
C ALA A 503 8.84 -8.12 13.77
N TRP A 504 8.01 -8.41 12.76
CA TRP A 504 6.58 -8.64 12.93
C TRP A 504 6.30 -9.91 13.75
N THR A 505 7.08 -10.97 13.54
CA THR A 505 6.98 -12.21 14.31
C THR A 505 7.31 -11.97 15.77
N TYR A 506 8.39 -11.25 16.08
CA TYR A 506 8.71 -10.87 17.46
C TYR A 506 7.65 -9.97 18.09
N TYR A 507 7.07 -9.04 17.33
CA TYR A 507 5.96 -8.22 17.78
C TYR A 507 4.74 -9.07 18.17
N ARG A 508 4.30 -9.99 17.29
CA ARG A 508 3.17 -10.90 17.53
C ARG A 508 3.38 -11.79 18.75
N ILE A 509 4.61 -12.26 18.96
CA ILE A 509 4.98 -13.01 20.17
C ILE A 509 4.88 -12.13 21.41
N GLY A 510 5.43 -10.91 21.35
CA GLY A 510 5.39 -9.94 22.44
C GLY A 510 3.96 -9.65 22.88
N GLU A 511 3.09 -9.34 21.92
CA GLU A 511 1.66 -9.11 22.16
C GLU A 511 0.96 -10.32 22.76
N ALA A 512 1.26 -11.54 22.30
CA ALA A 512 0.71 -12.75 22.90
C ALA A 512 1.13 -12.94 24.36
N PHE A 513 2.37 -12.60 24.73
CA PHE A 513 2.83 -12.64 26.12
C PHE A 513 2.20 -11.52 26.97
N GLU A 514 1.98 -10.33 26.39
CA GLU A 514 1.24 -9.25 27.04
C GLU A 514 -0.20 -9.67 27.37
N ALA A 515 -0.90 -10.28 26.41
CA ALA A 515 -2.29 -10.72 26.56
C ALA A 515 -2.49 -11.77 27.68
N ILE A 516 -1.45 -12.57 27.97
CA ILE A 516 -1.45 -13.52 29.10
C ILE A 516 -0.80 -12.96 30.38
N ASN A 517 -0.57 -11.66 30.44
CA ASN A 517 0.04 -10.92 31.56
C ASN A 517 1.48 -11.34 31.93
N ASP A 518 2.23 -11.94 31.00
CA ASP A 518 3.68 -12.18 31.16
C ASP A 518 4.46 -11.00 30.58
N PHE A 519 4.39 -9.86 31.27
CA PHE A 519 5.04 -8.62 30.85
C PHE A 519 6.57 -8.75 30.69
N PRO A 520 7.31 -9.47 31.55
CA PRO A 520 8.75 -9.67 31.35
C PRO A 520 9.08 -10.37 30.02
N SER A 521 8.33 -11.41 29.63
CA SER A 521 8.52 -12.04 28.33
C SER A 521 8.08 -11.12 27.19
N SER A 522 6.96 -10.40 27.34
CA SER A 522 6.49 -9.41 26.37
C SER A 522 7.57 -8.38 26.05
N ILE A 523 8.10 -7.70 27.08
CA ILE A 523 9.16 -6.68 26.96
C ILE A 523 10.38 -7.24 26.22
N ARG A 524 10.82 -8.47 26.55
CA ARG A 524 11.96 -9.09 25.87
C ARG A 524 11.73 -9.26 24.37
N TRP A 525 10.54 -9.73 23.96
CA TRP A 525 10.23 -9.95 22.55
C TRP A 525 9.96 -8.64 21.80
N LEU A 526 9.29 -7.68 22.43
CA LEU A 526 9.06 -6.36 21.84
C LEU A 526 10.36 -5.56 21.67
N ARG A 527 11.33 -5.73 22.57
CA ARG A 527 12.68 -5.17 22.37
C ARG A 527 13.36 -5.76 21.14
N LYS A 528 13.25 -7.07 20.90
CA LYS A 528 13.76 -7.68 19.66
C LYS A 528 13.04 -7.18 18.42
N ALA A 529 11.72 -6.98 18.49
CA ALA A 529 10.97 -6.38 17.38
C ALA A 529 11.49 -4.98 17.07
N LEU A 530 11.75 -4.16 18.10
CA LEU A 530 12.29 -2.81 17.96
C LEU A 530 13.78 -2.79 17.57
N GLU A 531 14.56 -3.83 17.86
CA GLU A 531 15.93 -3.99 17.37
C GLU A 531 15.97 -4.15 15.84
N LEU A 532 14.98 -4.85 15.27
CA LEU A 532 14.82 -5.03 13.82
C LEU A 532 14.01 -3.91 13.14
N GLY A 533 13.14 -3.23 13.89
CA GLY A 533 12.32 -2.11 13.42
C GLY A 533 12.42 -0.89 14.34
N PRO A 534 13.57 -0.19 14.38
CA PRO A 534 13.82 0.88 15.36
C PRO A 534 12.89 2.09 15.22
N ASP A 535 12.41 2.36 14.01
CA ASP A 535 11.50 3.46 13.66
C ASP A 535 10.01 3.04 13.63
N HIS A 536 9.70 1.81 14.08
CA HIS A 536 8.33 1.31 14.08
C HIS A 536 7.54 1.81 15.31
N LEU A 537 6.72 2.85 15.11
CA LEU A 537 5.93 3.47 16.20
C LEU A 537 5.02 2.48 16.93
N ARG A 538 4.36 1.56 16.20
CA ARG A 538 3.51 0.51 16.79
C ARG A 538 4.26 -0.45 17.73
N PHE A 539 5.47 -0.87 17.37
CA PHE A 539 6.28 -1.74 18.22
C PHE A 539 6.69 -1.01 19.48
N ARG A 540 7.07 0.26 19.33
CA ARG A 540 7.46 1.12 20.42
C ARG A 540 6.29 1.35 21.39
N ASP A 541 5.11 1.70 20.88
CA ASP A 541 3.88 1.87 21.66
C ASP A 541 3.56 0.62 22.50
N LYS A 542 3.55 -0.54 21.86
CA LYS A 542 3.28 -1.83 22.50
C LYS A 542 4.32 -2.16 23.60
N LEU A 543 5.59 -1.83 23.37
CA LEU A 543 6.64 -1.95 24.39
C LEU A 543 6.36 -1.00 25.56
N GLY A 544 6.01 0.25 25.29
CA GLY A 544 5.61 1.23 26.29
C GLY A 544 4.47 0.73 27.17
N VAL A 545 3.42 0.15 26.58
CA VAL A 545 2.28 -0.41 27.31
C VAL A 545 2.74 -1.56 28.23
N SER A 546 3.58 -2.46 27.71
CA SER A 546 4.13 -3.58 28.49
C SER A 546 5.02 -3.10 29.64
N LEU A 547 5.85 -2.07 29.42
CA LEU A 547 6.69 -1.45 30.45
C LEU A 547 5.84 -0.81 31.55
N THR A 548 4.81 -0.06 31.18
CA THR A 548 3.86 0.55 32.12
C THR A 548 3.19 -0.51 32.99
N ARG A 549 2.68 -1.59 32.37
CA ARG A 549 2.04 -2.71 33.10
C ARG A 549 3.01 -3.49 33.99
N ALA A 550 4.30 -3.53 33.62
CA ALA A 550 5.36 -4.11 34.45
C ALA A 550 5.85 -3.17 35.58
N GLY A 551 5.30 -1.96 35.70
CA GLY A 551 5.73 -0.96 36.69
C GLY A 551 7.01 -0.21 36.33
N GLN A 552 7.55 -0.38 35.12
CA GLN A 552 8.74 0.31 34.61
C GLN A 552 8.37 1.68 34.00
N ILE A 553 7.70 2.51 34.81
CA ILE A 553 6.95 3.69 34.33
C ILE A 553 7.85 4.76 33.70
N ASN A 554 8.99 5.06 34.32
CA ASN A 554 9.90 6.09 33.80
C ASN A 554 10.51 5.71 32.44
N GLU A 555 10.77 4.42 32.20
CA GLU A 555 11.24 3.93 30.90
C GLU A 555 10.13 4.08 29.85
N ALA A 556 8.89 3.74 30.20
CA ALA A 556 7.74 3.93 29.33
C ALA A 556 7.52 5.40 28.96
N ILE A 557 7.58 6.33 29.94
CA ILE A 557 7.46 7.77 29.68
C ILE A 557 8.55 8.25 28.74
N SER A 558 9.81 7.87 28.98
CA SER A 558 10.93 8.25 28.10
C SER A 558 10.77 7.74 26.68
N LEU A 559 10.14 6.57 26.53
CA LEU A 559 9.81 5.99 25.24
C LEU A 559 8.70 6.79 24.53
N TYR A 560 7.61 7.14 25.22
CA TYR A 560 6.55 7.97 24.65
C TYR A 560 7.02 9.39 24.33
N ASP A 561 7.90 9.97 25.14
CA ASP A 561 8.49 11.28 24.87
C ASP A 561 9.24 11.28 23.53
N ARG A 562 10.01 10.22 23.23
CA ARG A 562 10.68 10.06 21.93
C ARG A 562 9.68 9.87 20.80
N MET A 563 8.64 9.06 20.99
CA MET A 563 7.57 8.89 19.99
C MET A 563 6.94 10.23 19.62
N LEU A 564 6.60 11.06 20.61
CA LEU A 564 5.95 12.33 20.39
C LEU A 564 6.89 13.43 19.87
N GLN A 565 8.20 13.26 20.01
CA GLN A 565 9.20 14.08 19.32
C GLN A 565 9.35 13.70 17.85
N GLU A 566 9.20 12.42 17.52
CA GLU A 566 9.27 11.92 16.15
C GLU A 566 7.96 12.12 15.40
N ASN A 567 6.81 11.97 16.06
CA ASN A 567 5.49 12.12 15.48
C ASN A 567 4.49 12.55 16.56
N ALA A 568 4.18 13.85 16.58
CA ALA A 568 3.25 14.43 17.55
C ALA A 568 1.78 14.06 17.26
N LEU A 569 1.49 13.52 16.07
CA LEU A 569 0.14 13.14 15.62
C LEU A 569 -0.22 11.69 15.98
N TYR A 570 0.70 10.91 16.55
CA TYR A 570 0.43 9.55 17.02
C TYR A 570 -0.36 9.55 18.35
N GLU A 571 -1.68 9.52 18.27
CA GLU A 571 -2.61 9.78 19.38
C GLU A 571 -2.47 8.80 20.56
N ASN A 572 -2.11 7.54 20.27
CA ASN A 572 -1.95 6.50 21.29
C ASN A 572 -0.83 6.85 22.28
N ALA A 573 0.26 7.49 21.82
CA ALA A 573 1.38 7.86 22.68
C ALA A 573 0.98 8.93 23.70
N TRP A 574 0.14 9.89 23.33
CA TRP A 574 -0.41 10.88 24.27
C TRP A 574 -1.24 10.19 25.37
N ASN A 575 -2.21 9.36 25.01
CA ASN A 575 -3.01 8.64 26.00
C ASN A 575 -2.15 7.76 26.92
N ASN A 576 -1.24 6.98 26.33
CA ASN A 576 -0.44 6.03 27.08
C ASN A 576 0.59 6.71 27.99
N ARG A 577 1.18 7.84 27.56
CA ARG A 577 2.02 8.69 28.41
C ARG A 577 1.21 9.34 29.53
N GLY A 578 0.00 9.83 29.24
CA GLY A 578 -0.88 10.40 30.26
C GLY A 578 -1.22 9.40 31.36
N PHE A 579 -1.52 8.15 30.98
CA PHE A 579 -1.73 7.07 31.95
C PHE A 579 -0.45 6.75 32.77
N ALA A 580 0.71 6.71 32.12
CA ALA A 580 1.98 6.51 32.82
C ALA A 580 2.31 7.66 33.79
N ARG A 581 2.06 8.92 33.40
CA ARG A 581 2.23 10.11 34.25
C ARG A 581 1.28 10.09 35.46
N LEU A 582 0.05 9.66 35.25
CA LEU A 582 -0.91 9.48 36.34
C LEU A 582 -0.40 8.49 37.41
N MET A 583 0.28 7.42 37.00
CA MET A 583 0.86 6.43 37.92
C MET A 583 2.02 6.95 38.77
N ILE A 584 2.67 8.05 38.36
CA ILE A 584 3.71 8.74 39.14
C ILE A 584 3.20 10.05 39.77
N GLU A 585 1.87 10.22 39.84
CA GLU A 585 1.19 11.38 40.44
C GLU A 585 1.47 12.72 39.74
N ASP A 586 1.94 12.70 38.49
CA ASP A 586 2.01 13.89 37.63
C ASP A 586 0.61 14.18 37.05
N LEU A 587 -0.26 14.74 37.88
CA LEU A 587 -1.66 15.00 37.56
C LEU A 587 -1.83 16.02 36.43
N GLU A 588 -0.99 17.07 36.43
CA GLU A 588 -1.05 18.14 35.43
C GLU A 588 -0.62 17.61 34.06
N GLY A 589 0.51 16.88 34.00
CA GLY A 589 0.98 16.25 32.77
C GLY A 589 0.02 15.20 32.24
N ALA A 590 -0.61 14.41 33.11
CA ALA A 590 -1.61 13.41 32.72
C ALA A 590 -2.85 14.02 32.08
N GLU A 591 -3.44 15.06 32.70
CA GLU A 591 -4.60 15.76 32.14
C GLU A 591 -4.30 16.39 30.78
N ALA A 592 -3.15 17.05 30.67
CA ALA A 592 -2.71 17.66 29.41
C ALA A 592 -2.56 16.62 28.30
N ASP A 593 -1.95 15.48 28.60
CA ASP A 593 -1.75 14.39 27.64
C ASP A 593 -3.07 13.75 27.19
N PHE A 594 -4.02 13.49 28.11
CA PHE A 594 -5.33 12.98 27.71
C PHE A 594 -6.11 13.98 26.83
N LYS A 595 -6.02 15.27 27.13
CA LYS A 595 -6.62 16.32 26.29
C LYS A 595 -5.98 16.38 24.91
N ALA A 596 -4.66 16.23 24.82
CA ALA A 596 -3.96 16.19 23.54
C ALA A 596 -4.41 14.98 22.69
N ALA A 597 -4.54 13.79 23.31
CA ALA A 597 -5.07 12.60 22.63
C ALA A 597 -6.50 12.85 22.08
N LEU A 598 -7.38 13.47 22.88
CA LEU A 598 -8.76 13.77 22.46
C LEU A 598 -8.86 14.92 21.44
N ALA A 599 -7.89 15.83 21.39
CA ALA A 599 -7.82 16.84 20.34
C ALA A 599 -7.48 16.23 18.97
N LEU A 600 -6.68 15.16 18.94
CA LEU A 600 -6.40 14.39 17.72
C LEU A 600 -7.52 13.40 17.39
N SER A 601 -8.07 12.76 18.42
CA SER A 601 -9.08 11.71 18.32
C SER A 601 -10.20 11.86 19.36
N PRO A 602 -11.28 12.60 19.04
CA PRO A 602 -12.32 12.98 20.01
C PRO A 602 -13.14 11.80 20.52
N ASP A 603 -13.07 10.66 19.84
CA ASP A 603 -13.80 9.43 20.17
C ASP A 603 -12.87 8.31 20.65
N MET A 604 -11.62 8.61 21.01
CA MET A 604 -10.72 7.63 21.59
C MET A 604 -11.24 7.17 22.96
N GLU A 605 -11.86 5.98 23.00
CA GLU A 605 -12.52 5.43 24.19
C GLU A 605 -11.61 5.45 25.42
N LEU A 606 -10.38 4.94 25.28
CA LEU A 606 -9.42 4.86 26.39
C LEU A 606 -9.07 6.24 26.95
N ALA A 607 -8.81 7.24 26.08
CA ALA A 607 -8.49 8.59 26.53
C ALA A 607 -9.68 9.28 27.21
N MET A 608 -10.90 9.11 26.67
CA MET A 608 -12.12 9.63 27.32
C MET A 608 -12.35 8.97 28.68
N ALA A 609 -12.22 7.65 28.78
CA ALA A 609 -12.42 6.91 30.02
C ALA A 609 -11.37 7.27 31.08
N ASN A 610 -10.10 7.41 30.67
CA ASN A 610 -9.01 7.83 31.54
C ASN A 610 -9.22 9.27 32.05
N LEU A 611 -9.56 10.21 31.16
CA LEU A 611 -9.80 11.61 31.54
C LEU A 611 -11.06 11.77 32.41
N ALA A 612 -12.14 11.04 32.10
CA ALA A 612 -13.34 11.04 32.94
C ALA A 612 -13.02 10.49 34.35
N SER A 613 -12.27 9.40 34.43
CA SER A 613 -11.84 8.82 35.71
C SER A 613 -10.93 9.78 36.49
N PHE A 614 -10.03 10.47 35.80
CA PHE A 614 -9.18 11.52 36.38
C PHE A 614 -10.02 12.65 37.01
N TYR A 615 -11.02 13.16 36.29
CA TYR A 615 -11.91 14.21 36.81
C TYR A 615 -12.75 13.75 38.00
N LEU A 616 -13.28 12.52 37.97
CA LEU A 616 -14.01 11.96 39.11
C LEU A 616 -13.13 11.85 40.35
N ASN A 617 -11.90 11.35 40.20
CA ASN A 617 -10.96 11.19 41.31
C ASN A 617 -10.45 12.53 41.87
N THR A 618 -10.49 13.59 41.06
CA THR A 618 -10.12 14.95 41.47
C THR A 618 -11.32 15.83 41.87
N ASN A 619 -12.52 15.23 42.01
CA ASN A 619 -13.79 15.90 42.35
C ASN A 619 -14.26 16.96 41.35
N ARG A 620 -13.85 16.84 40.08
CA ARG A 620 -14.23 17.76 38.99
C ARG A 620 -15.36 17.18 38.13
N ASN A 621 -16.46 16.82 38.80
CA ASN A 621 -17.56 16.06 38.20
C ASN A 621 -18.19 16.73 36.97
N GLU A 622 -18.30 18.06 36.94
CA GLU A 622 -18.89 18.81 35.83
C GLU A 622 -18.16 18.56 34.50
N GLU A 623 -16.86 18.35 34.54
CA GLU A 623 -16.02 18.13 33.35
C GLU A 623 -16.03 16.66 32.91
N ALA A 624 -16.34 15.73 33.82
CA ALA A 624 -16.50 14.31 33.50
C ALA A 624 -17.81 14.04 32.74
N ILE A 625 -18.88 14.80 33.02
CA ILE A 625 -20.21 14.62 32.42
C ILE A 625 -20.18 14.56 30.88
N PRO A 626 -19.59 15.51 30.13
CA PRO A 626 -19.60 15.45 28.67
C PRO A 626 -18.86 14.21 28.12
N LEU A 627 -17.76 13.79 28.75
CA LEU A 627 -17.00 12.61 28.36
C LEU A 627 -17.81 11.33 28.57
N VAL A 628 -18.37 11.15 29.77
CA VAL A 628 -19.18 9.97 30.11
C VAL A 628 -20.46 9.92 29.25
N ARG A 629 -21.07 11.07 28.96
CA ARG A 629 -22.20 11.18 28.04
C ARG A 629 -21.85 10.65 26.64
N ARG A 630 -20.68 11.01 26.10
CA ARG A 630 -20.22 10.51 24.81
C ARG A 630 -19.93 9.01 24.86
N LEU A 631 -19.23 8.54 25.89
CA LEU A 631 -18.93 7.11 26.10
C LEU A 631 -20.21 6.26 26.13
N ILE A 632 -21.28 6.69 26.81
CA ILE A 632 -22.55 5.93 26.82
C ILE A 632 -23.25 5.93 25.47
N ARG A 633 -23.17 7.02 24.71
CA ARG A 633 -23.75 7.05 23.37
C ARG A 633 -23.05 6.07 22.43
N MET A 634 -21.72 5.99 22.53
CA MET A 634 -20.91 5.08 21.71
C MET A 634 -21.03 3.62 22.18
N TYR A 635 -21.08 3.41 23.50
CA TYR A 635 -21.09 2.10 24.13
C TYR A 635 -22.29 1.94 25.07
N PRO A 636 -23.54 1.93 24.53
CA PRO A 636 -24.75 1.93 25.35
C PRO A 636 -24.93 0.65 26.18
N GLN A 637 -24.23 -0.43 25.82
CA GLN A 637 -24.26 -1.71 26.53
C GLN A 637 -23.15 -1.84 27.60
N ASN A 638 -22.25 -0.85 27.71
CA ASN A 638 -21.20 -0.87 28.73
C ASN A 638 -21.78 -0.47 30.10
N ALA A 639 -21.99 -1.46 30.97
CA ALA A 639 -22.55 -1.26 32.30
C ALA A 639 -21.70 -0.34 33.19
N GLY A 640 -20.38 -0.33 32.99
CA GLY A 640 -19.47 0.54 33.74
C GLY A 640 -19.72 2.02 33.45
N TYR A 641 -19.82 2.39 32.17
CA TYR A 641 -20.13 3.76 31.78
C TYR A 641 -21.52 4.18 32.27
N ALA A 642 -22.54 3.31 32.13
CA ALA A 642 -23.89 3.56 32.63
C ALA A 642 -23.91 3.81 34.15
N GLN A 643 -23.15 3.04 34.93
CA GLN A 643 -23.04 3.22 36.37
C GLN A 643 -22.42 4.58 36.73
N VAL A 644 -21.33 4.96 36.06
CA VAL A 644 -20.65 6.24 36.28
C VAL A 644 -21.58 7.42 35.94
N TRP A 645 -22.35 7.32 34.87
CA TRP A 645 -23.32 8.34 34.49
C TRP A 645 -24.43 8.51 35.52
N ASN A 646 -25.03 7.41 35.98
CA ASN A 646 -26.06 7.48 37.00
C ASN A 646 -25.53 8.10 38.30
N MET A 647 -24.27 7.82 38.66
CA MET A 647 -23.61 8.47 39.79
C MET A 647 -23.46 9.99 39.58
N LEU A 648 -23.06 10.42 38.40
CA LEU A 648 -22.89 11.84 38.06
C LEU A 648 -24.21 12.60 38.02
N THR A 649 -25.30 11.98 37.53
CA THR A 649 -26.60 12.64 37.36
C THR A 649 -27.57 12.45 38.53
N ALA A 650 -27.25 11.60 39.51
CA ALA A 650 -28.05 11.44 40.73
C ALA A 650 -27.76 12.52 41.79
N ILE A 651 -26.84 13.45 41.51
CA ILE A 651 -26.41 14.52 42.41
C ILE A 651 -27.22 15.83 42.21
N ASP A 652 -28.09 15.88 41.19
CA ASP A 652 -29.01 17.02 40.93
C ASP A 652 -30.40 16.87 41.58
#